data_AF-A0A954RA16-F1
#
_entry.id   AF-A0A954RA16-F1
#
_cell.length_a   1.000
_cell.length_b   1.000
_cell.length_c   1.000
_cell.angle_alpha   90.00
_cell.angle_beta   90.00
_cell.angle_gamma   90.00
#
_symmetry.space_group_name_H-M   'P 1'
#
loop_
_entity.id
_entity.type
_entity.pdbx_description
1 polymer ?
#
loop_
_entity_poly.entity_id
_entity_poly.type
_entity_poly.pdbx_seq_one_letter_code
_entity_poly.pdbx_strand_id
1 'polypeptide(L)'
;MNLMLEFADRFWASAILIALLVTIVTTCALALIRYFSHRVDLRYSLALGAVLVLLCSPAALVSTKHLSVVPQTAKAFDAALSDLVVRTSARGAINRLALSRLPLVNLEQSDDTVERPVARTMEVVAYLPILLLMTWLLGTIYCLAKIARAQYEISRLVSTALPLCDGNHRRETLVAATVLGVRKFWQVSVVSNLASPVVIGTYRGARILMPDWCLSTLSRKERSQVLVHEGAHALRRDPAALLLQQIVCAMYWWHPLVHAVNRSAIQAREELCDNFVLFHFDSQQYAKTLLKVASCAVGVPVNPMFVGMSAIRWPLEERVRGMLDEKRLLVASIPRAISLGAIVLFLMLSGLVMGSGKSLAQSPLGTLPVLDLKLPQSAGSDVATVRRPTYPPGIYVTDRDGNELHLVVSSPATGYQSSGSPCWSHDGTKIAFDSALNGEWTKAHVFVVDVTGPSAGQVVDLGCGLIPSWSPNNEEIAFMLHPNNPNQEREGIWIMKADGTGRRRLTDGAMPTWSPRRNELACVSGWSSPRDIFLVDVDTGAKTWLFPVGNVTAKSRLAWWPDGDHIVFAPMKPQGNEMFWIASTVGADRAIRTLGKITEPNSPITNWGYPTVSPDGKELVFPLFSKTAPLKSLCRLSVEPGSSPVTVALSEAITSPGNPVWAPDGQHLAFIVQ
;
A
#
# COMPACT_ATOMS: atom_id res chain seq x y z
N MET A 1 25.19 18.75 14.21
CA MET A 1 24.50 18.73 12.90
C MET A 1 24.32 17.31 12.37
N ASN A 2 25.38 16.53 12.14
CA ASN A 2 25.29 15.14 11.65
C ASN A 2 24.38 14.22 12.49
N LEU A 3 24.44 14.31 13.82
CA LEU A 3 23.54 13.59 14.73
C LEU A 3 22.06 13.95 14.55
N MET A 4 21.74 15.21 14.20
CA MET A 4 20.35 15.63 13.94
C MET A 4 19.86 15.19 12.57
N LEU A 5 20.74 15.16 11.56
CA LEU A 5 20.41 14.66 10.22
C LEU A 5 20.18 13.13 10.25
N GLU A 6 21.02 12.38 10.96
CA GLU A 6 20.79 10.94 11.16
C GLU A 6 19.49 10.66 11.93
N PHE A 7 19.16 11.49 12.92
CA PHE A 7 17.90 11.38 13.64
C PHE A 7 16.71 11.67 12.72
N ALA A 8 16.78 12.74 11.92
CA ALA A 8 15.76 13.13 10.96
C ALA A 8 15.46 12.01 9.96
N ASP A 9 16.51 11.42 9.40
CA ASP A 9 16.42 10.33 8.43
C ASP A 9 15.77 9.06 8.99
N ARG A 10 16.19 8.63 10.19
CA ARG A 10 15.60 7.46 10.86
C ARG A 10 14.15 7.73 11.29
N PHE A 11 13.85 8.97 11.70
CA PHE A 11 12.50 9.37 12.06
C PHE A 11 11.55 9.25 10.87
N TRP A 12 11.94 9.76 9.70
CA TRP A 12 11.10 9.70 8.50
C TRP A 12 10.79 8.26 8.07
N ALA A 13 11.78 7.35 8.06
CA ALA A 13 11.53 5.97 7.65
C ALA A 13 10.57 5.26 8.60
N SER A 14 10.81 5.45 9.89
CA SER A 14 9.99 4.85 10.94
C SER A 14 8.57 5.43 10.90
N ALA A 15 8.43 6.74 10.70
CA ALA A 15 7.13 7.41 10.58
C ALA A 15 6.33 6.93 9.36
N ILE A 16 6.97 6.79 8.19
CA ILE A 16 6.32 6.31 6.97
C ILE A 16 5.88 4.85 7.13
N LEU A 17 6.74 3.99 7.68
CA LEU A 17 6.43 2.57 7.87
C LEU A 17 5.27 2.38 8.85
N ILE A 18 5.23 3.18 9.93
CA ILE A 18 4.08 3.17 10.85
C ILE A 18 2.83 3.72 10.19
N ALA A 19 2.91 4.82 9.44
CA ALA A 19 1.74 5.37 8.74
C ALA A 19 1.15 4.36 7.75
N LEU A 20 2.01 3.66 7.00
CA LEU A 20 1.61 2.57 6.10
C LEU A 20 0.94 1.42 6.87
N LEU A 21 1.57 0.94 7.95
CA LEU A 21 1.03 -0.13 8.80
C LEU A 21 -0.36 0.24 9.35
N VAL A 22 -0.50 1.44 9.91
CA VAL A 22 -1.75 1.94 10.48
C VAL A 22 -2.83 2.01 9.40
N THR A 23 -2.48 2.49 8.20
CA THR A 23 -3.41 2.58 7.07
C THR A 23 -3.86 1.21 6.59
N ILE A 24 -2.94 0.25 6.44
CA ILE A 24 -3.26 -1.12 6.02
C ILE A 24 -4.16 -1.80 7.06
N VAL A 25 -3.76 -1.78 8.34
CA VAL A 25 -4.51 -2.42 9.43
C VAL A 25 -5.92 -1.84 9.54
N THR A 26 -6.07 -0.52 9.51
CA THR A 26 -7.39 0.13 9.60
C THR A 26 -8.25 -0.13 8.37
N THR A 27 -7.68 -0.11 7.16
CA THR A 27 -8.43 -0.37 5.92
C THR A 27 -8.89 -1.83 5.84
N CYS A 28 -8.00 -2.78 6.15
CA CYS A 28 -8.35 -4.21 6.22
C CYS A 28 -9.43 -4.46 7.30
N ALA A 29 -9.31 -3.84 8.48
CA ALA A 29 -10.31 -3.97 9.52
C ALA A 29 -11.68 -3.47 9.07
N LEU A 30 -11.76 -2.28 8.45
CA LEU A 30 -13.03 -1.73 7.95
C LEU A 30 -13.62 -2.59 6.82
N ALA A 31 -12.81 -3.12 5.91
CA ALA A 31 -13.25 -4.00 4.86
C ALA A 31 -13.85 -5.31 5.42
N LEU A 32 -13.17 -5.94 6.38
CA LEU A 32 -13.65 -7.16 7.04
C LEU A 32 -14.91 -6.90 7.88
N ILE A 33 -14.98 -5.77 8.60
CA ILE A 33 -16.17 -5.37 9.36
C ILE A 33 -17.38 -5.19 8.42
N ARG A 34 -17.17 -4.60 7.24
CA ARG A 34 -18.23 -4.46 6.22
C ARG A 34 -18.65 -5.81 5.63
N TYR A 35 -17.68 -6.68 5.34
CA TYR A 35 -17.95 -8.02 4.80
C TYR A 35 -18.76 -8.88 5.78
N PHE A 36 -18.43 -8.83 7.07
CA PHE A 36 -19.15 -9.54 8.12
C PHE A 36 -20.26 -8.71 8.78
N SER A 37 -21.01 -7.94 7.98
CA SER A 37 -22.07 -7.03 8.47
C SER A 37 -23.10 -7.71 9.39
N HIS A 38 -23.48 -8.96 9.08
CA HIS A 38 -24.47 -9.75 9.83
C HIS A 38 -23.94 -10.38 11.13
N ARG A 39 -22.61 -10.37 11.36
CA ARG A 39 -21.95 -11.05 12.48
C ARG A 39 -21.32 -10.04 13.44
N VAL A 40 -22.12 -9.58 14.40
CA VAL A 40 -21.72 -8.54 15.37
C VAL A 40 -20.51 -8.98 16.22
N ASP A 41 -20.44 -10.27 16.55
CA ASP A 41 -19.33 -10.91 17.27
C ASP A 41 -17.98 -10.79 16.54
N LEU A 42 -18.00 -10.99 15.21
CA LEU A 42 -16.83 -10.84 14.35
C LEU A 42 -16.45 -9.37 14.17
N ARG A 43 -17.44 -8.49 13.92
CA ARG A 43 -17.20 -7.04 13.78
C ARG A 43 -16.49 -6.48 15.01
N TYR A 44 -16.97 -6.82 16.21
CA TYR A 44 -16.35 -6.37 17.46
C TYR A 44 -14.94 -6.97 17.64
N SER A 45 -14.76 -8.27 17.39
CA SER A 45 -13.44 -8.93 17.50
C SER A 45 -12.41 -8.35 16.56
N LEU A 46 -12.79 -8.08 15.31
CA LEU A 46 -11.92 -7.49 14.29
C LEU A 46 -11.53 -6.05 14.66
N ALA A 47 -12.49 -5.25 15.12
CA ALA A 47 -12.21 -3.88 15.54
C ALA A 47 -11.29 -3.83 16.76
N LEU A 48 -11.51 -4.70 17.76
CA LEU A 48 -10.66 -4.78 18.95
C LEU A 48 -9.25 -5.31 18.62
N GLY A 49 -9.14 -6.29 17.72
CA GLY A 49 -7.86 -6.78 17.21
C GLY A 49 -7.04 -5.69 16.52
N ALA A 50 -7.68 -4.86 15.68
CA ALA A 50 -7.05 -3.71 15.07
C ALA A 50 -6.57 -2.68 16.11
N VAL A 51 -7.40 -2.37 17.12
CA VAL A 51 -7.04 -1.44 18.21
C VAL A 51 -5.81 -1.92 18.99
N LEU A 52 -5.72 -3.22 19.29
CA LEU A 52 -4.57 -3.79 20.00
C LEU A 52 -3.28 -3.66 19.19
N VAL A 53 -3.32 -3.89 17.88
CA VAL A 53 -2.14 -3.70 17.01
C VAL A 53 -1.73 -2.23 16.94
N LEU A 54 -2.70 -1.32 16.83
CA LEU A 54 -2.45 0.13 16.79
C LEU A 54 -1.87 0.66 18.11
N LEU A 55 -2.21 0.06 19.25
CA LEU A 55 -1.60 0.43 20.53
C LEU A 55 -0.10 0.11 20.55
N CYS A 56 0.31 -0.99 19.94
CA CYS A 56 1.70 -1.46 19.94
C CYS A 56 2.57 -0.77 18.88
N SER A 57 1.99 -0.13 17.86
CA SER A 57 2.79 0.44 16.76
C SER A 57 3.79 1.51 17.20
N PRO A 58 3.47 2.48 18.07
CA PRO A 58 4.47 3.50 18.44
C PRO A 58 5.64 2.97 19.27
N ALA A 59 5.45 1.90 20.05
CA ALA A 59 6.55 1.22 20.74
C ALA A 59 7.53 0.56 19.75
N ALA A 60 7.02 0.11 18.59
CA ALA A 60 7.87 -0.36 17.50
C ALA A 60 8.75 0.75 16.91
N LEU A 61 8.32 2.03 16.96
CA LEU A 61 9.13 3.20 16.52
C LEU A 61 10.38 3.40 17.41
N VAL A 62 10.30 3.07 18.71
CA VAL A 62 11.37 3.30 19.69
C VAL A 62 12.34 2.11 19.78
N SER A 63 11.87 0.91 19.45
CA SER A 63 12.70 -0.31 19.47
C SER A 63 13.68 -0.41 18.28
N THR A 64 13.65 0.54 17.35
CA THR A 64 14.47 0.61 16.14
C THR A 64 15.92 1.05 16.40
N LYS A 65 16.58 0.54 17.45
CA LYS A 65 18.04 0.70 17.62
C LYS A 65 18.87 0.10 16.46
N HIS A 66 18.24 -0.62 15.53
CA HIS A 66 18.87 -1.33 14.41
C HIS A 66 18.30 -1.01 13.02
N LEU A 67 17.42 -0.02 12.85
CA LEU A 67 16.92 0.36 11.52
C LEU A 67 17.61 1.63 11.03
N SER A 68 18.77 1.46 10.40
CA SER A 68 19.34 2.45 9.47
C SER A 68 18.60 2.35 8.12
N VAL A 69 17.30 2.62 8.16
CA VAL A 69 16.50 2.85 6.96
C VAL A 69 16.25 4.35 6.93
N VAL A 70 16.75 5.01 5.91
CA VAL A 70 16.36 6.38 5.53
C VAL A 70 15.37 6.20 4.38
N PRO A 71 14.18 6.78 4.41
CA PRO A 71 13.30 6.68 3.25
C PRO A 71 13.86 7.62 2.17
N GLN A 72 13.88 7.19 0.91
CA GLN A 72 14.31 8.00 -0.24
C GLN A 72 13.56 9.36 -0.33
N THR A 73 12.41 9.50 0.33
CA THR A 73 11.66 10.76 0.44
C THR A 73 12.39 11.84 1.24
N ALA A 74 13.18 11.50 2.26
CA ALA A 74 13.98 12.47 3.02
C ALA A 74 15.13 13.02 2.16
N LYS A 75 15.79 12.15 1.38
CA LYS A 75 16.82 12.54 0.40
C LYS A 75 16.25 13.31 -0.80
N ALA A 76 15.03 12.99 -1.24
CA ALA A 76 14.33 13.74 -2.28
C ALA A 76 13.90 15.13 -1.79
N PHE A 77 13.54 15.27 -0.51
CA PHE A 77 13.23 16.55 0.10
C PHE A 77 14.49 17.43 0.26
N ASP A 78 15.62 16.84 0.66
CA ASP A 78 16.93 17.52 0.67
C ASP A 78 17.37 17.95 -0.74
N ALA A 79 17.20 17.09 -1.74
CA ALA A 79 17.50 17.41 -3.14
C ALA A 79 16.60 18.54 -3.67
N ALA A 80 15.30 18.50 -3.38
CA ALA A 80 14.35 19.54 -3.80
C ALA A 80 14.60 20.89 -3.10
N LEU A 81 14.97 20.90 -1.82
CA LEU A 81 15.37 22.12 -1.12
C LEU A 81 16.69 22.68 -1.67
N SER A 82 17.66 21.82 -1.99
CA SER A 82 18.90 22.25 -2.62
C SER A 82 18.68 22.86 -4.01
N ASP A 83 17.76 22.30 -4.81
CA ASP A 83 17.42 22.84 -6.14
C ASP A 83 16.63 24.17 -6.04
N LEU A 84 15.77 24.32 -5.02
CA LEU A 84 15.05 25.58 -4.76
C LEU A 84 16.00 26.71 -4.31
N VAL A 85 17.04 26.36 -3.55
CA VAL A 85 18.11 27.28 -3.13
C VAL A 85 18.99 27.70 -4.31
N VAL A 86 19.33 26.78 -5.21
CA VAL A 86 20.09 27.07 -6.43
C VAL A 86 19.28 27.94 -7.41
N ARG A 87 17.97 27.73 -7.52
CA ARG A 87 17.10 28.57 -8.37
C ARG A 87 16.90 29.99 -7.83
N THR A 88 16.96 30.19 -6.52
CA THR A 88 16.86 31.52 -5.90
C THR A 88 18.16 32.31 -5.99
N SER A 89 19.33 31.65 -5.91
CA SER A 89 20.63 32.28 -6.19
C SER A 89 20.82 32.58 -7.69
N ALA A 90 20.33 31.71 -8.59
CA ALA A 90 20.35 31.94 -10.03
C ALA A 90 19.46 33.12 -10.46
N ARG A 91 18.29 33.34 -9.83
CA ARG A 91 17.47 34.55 -10.05
C ARG A 91 18.17 35.84 -9.61
N GLY A 92 19.01 35.78 -8.57
CA GLY A 92 19.88 36.90 -8.17
C GLY A 92 21.00 37.19 -9.18
N ALA A 93 21.56 36.14 -9.80
CA ALA A 93 22.60 36.25 -10.82
C ALA A 93 22.06 36.75 -12.18
N ILE A 94 20.84 36.36 -12.55
CA ILE A 94 20.19 36.81 -13.80
C ILE A 94 19.85 38.31 -13.76
N ASN A 95 19.54 38.86 -12.58
CA ASN A 95 19.38 40.31 -12.42
C ASN A 95 20.71 41.09 -12.50
N ARG A 96 21.87 40.45 -12.26
CA ARG A 96 23.19 41.10 -12.42
C ARG A 96 23.68 41.14 -13.87
N LEU A 97 23.27 40.19 -14.72
CA LEU A 97 23.60 40.17 -16.15
C LEU A 97 22.75 41.13 -17.00
N ALA A 98 21.63 41.63 -16.46
CA ALA A 98 20.76 42.62 -17.14
C ALA A 98 21.11 44.09 -16.82
N LEU A 99 22.07 44.37 -15.94
CA LEU A 99 22.38 45.72 -15.44
C LEU A 99 23.70 46.31 -15.97
N SER A 100 24.37 45.70 -16.96
CA SER A 100 25.63 46.19 -17.53
C SER A 100 25.46 47.37 -18.52
N ARG A 101 24.39 48.18 -18.40
CA ARG A 101 24.13 49.35 -19.27
C ARG A 101 23.71 50.62 -18.50
N LEU A 102 24.21 50.83 -17.29
CA LEU A 102 24.08 52.12 -16.60
C LEU A 102 25.41 52.51 -15.93
N PRO A 103 25.72 53.82 -15.83
CA PRO A 103 27.04 54.31 -15.44
C PRO A 103 27.32 54.04 -13.96
N LEU A 104 28.63 53.90 -13.66
CA LEU A 104 29.23 53.70 -12.35
C LEU A 104 28.53 54.47 -11.23
N VAL A 105 27.93 53.73 -10.30
CA VAL A 105 27.69 54.19 -8.93
C VAL A 105 28.52 53.31 -8.01
N ASN A 106 29.46 53.94 -7.30
CA ASN A 106 30.20 53.34 -6.21
C ASN A 106 29.23 52.78 -5.17
N LEU A 107 29.29 51.47 -4.95
CA LEU A 107 28.83 50.84 -3.73
C LEU A 107 29.95 49.92 -3.24
N GLU A 108 30.93 50.55 -2.59
CA GLU A 108 31.57 49.89 -1.45
C GLU A 108 30.49 49.66 -0.38
N GLN A 109 30.54 48.50 0.27
CA GLN A 109 29.72 48.01 1.39
C GLN A 109 28.64 46.97 1.04
N SER A 110 28.87 45.77 1.59
CA SER A 110 27.96 44.68 2.00
C SER A 110 28.15 43.32 1.31
N ASP A 111 29.27 42.65 1.63
CA ASP A 111 29.55 41.27 1.22
C ASP A 111 29.14 40.20 2.27
N ASP A 112 28.17 40.50 3.14
CA ASP A 112 27.84 39.63 4.31
C ASP A 112 26.44 38.97 4.28
N THR A 113 25.69 39.04 3.18
CA THR A 113 24.25 38.67 3.20
C THR A 113 23.84 37.48 2.32
N VAL A 114 24.72 36.92 1.48
CA VAL A 114 24.32 35.89 0.49
C VAL A 114 24.58 34.44 0.97
N GLU A 115 25.43 34.20 1.98
CA GLU A 115 25.63 32.85 2.54
C GLU A 115 24.57 32.41 3.55
N ARG A 116 23.78 33.33 4.11
CA ARG A 116 22.79 33.04 5.17
C ARG A 116 21.50 32.29 4.77
N PRO A 117 20.94 32.36 3.54
CA PRO A 117 19.67 31.71 3.23
C PRO A 117 19.78 30.19 3.03
N VAL A 118 20.95 29.68 2.60
CA VAL A 118 21.20 28.23 2.38
C VAL A 118 21.39 27.49 3.71
N ALA A 119 22.16 28.08 4.62
CA ALA A 119 22.35 27.53 5.97
C ALA A 119 21.01 27.46 6.74
N ARG A 120 20.15 28.49 6.61
CA ARG A 120 18.81 28.48 7.22
C ARG A 120 17.88 27.40 6.65
N THR A 121 17.94 27.12 5.35
CA THR A 121 17.07 26.10 4.74
C THR A 121 17.47 24.69 5.17
N MET A 122 18.77 24.41 5.30
CA MET A 122 19.25 23.13 5.86
C MET A 122 18.95 22.98 7.36
N GLU A 123 18.96 24.06 8.13
CA GLU A 123 18.53 24.05 9.53
C GLU A 123 17.05 23.68 9.66
N VAL A 124 16.16 24.28 8.86
CA VAL A 124 14.71 24.04 8.93
C VAL A 124 14.35 22.56 8.64
N VAL A 125 15.02 21.91 7.69
CA VAL A 125 14.77 20.49 7.36
C VAL A 125 15.21 19.58 8.51
N ALA A 126 16.32 19.88 9.18
CA ALA A 126 16.80 19.11 10.32
C ALA A 126 15.87 19.21 11.55
N TYR A 127 15.20 20.36 11.75
CA TYR A 127 14.28 20.56 12.87
C TYR A 127 12.84 20.09 12.60
N LEU A 128 12.44 19.88 11.35
CA LEU A 128 11.07 19.48 10.99
C LEU A 128 10.63 18.14 11.64
N PRO A 129 11.44 17.07 11.68
CA PRO A 129 11.11 15.84 12.41
C PRO A 129 10.87 16.04 13.90
N ILE A 130 11.71 16.87 14.53
CA ILE A 130 11.58 17.20 15.95
C ILE A 130 10.28 17.96 16.18
N LEU A 131 9.97 18.94 15.33
CA LEU A 131 8.73 19.70 15.40
C LEU A 131 7.49 18.81 15.21
N LEU A 132 7.52 17.88 14.26
CA LEU A 132 6.42 16.93 14.02
C LEU A 132 6.25 15.97 15.19
N LEU A 133 7.34 15.43 15.74
CA LEU A 133 7.31 14.58 16.93
C LEU A 133 6.77 15.33 18.14
N MET A 134 7.21 16.58 18.36
CA MET A 134 6.72 17.43 19.45
C MET A 134 5.24 17.76 19.27
N THR A 135 4.81 18.06 18.05
CA THR A 135 3.40 18.33 17.74
C THR A 135 2.54 17.09 18.01
N TRP A 136 3.00 15.91 17.57
CA TRP A 136 2.34 14.64 17.85
C TRP A 136 2.28 14.33 19.36
N LEU A 137 3.38 14.54 20.09
CA LEU A 137 3.47 14.31 21.53
C LEU A 137 2.55 15.24 22.30
N LEU A 138 2.58 16.55 21.98
CA LEU A 138 1.71 17.57 22.59
C LEU A 138 0.24 17.26 22.34
N GLY A 139 -0.13 16.90 21.10
CA GLY A 139 -1.50 16.48 20.78
C GLY A 139 -1.92 15.24 21.56
N THR A 140 -1.04 14.23 21.65
CA THR A 140 -1.30 13.00 22.41
C THR A 140 -1.44 13.29 23.91
N ILE A 141 -0.55 14.08 24.51
CA ILE A 141 -0.61 14.50 25.92
C ILE A 141 -1.90 15.28 26.19
N TYR A 142 -2.27 16.22 25.32
CA TYR A 142 -3.52 16.97 25.45
C TYR A 142 -4.74 16.04 25.42
N CYS A 143 -4.80 15.11 24.47
CA CYS A 143 -5.88 14.13 24.38
C CYS A 143 -5.92 13.18 25.59
N LEU A 144 -4.76 12.72 26.08
CA LEU A 144 -4.67 11.88 27.29
C LEU A 144 -5.05 12.66 28.55
N ALA A 145 -4.65 13.92 28.68
CA ALA A 145 -5.06 14.78 29.78
C ALA A 145 -6.56 15.01 29.78
N LYS A 146 -7.19 15.15 28.60
CA LYS A 146 -8.65 15.16 28.47
C LYS A 146 -9.27 13.86 28.97
N ILE A 147 -8.74 12.70 28.57
CA ILE A 147 -9.23 11.40 29.05
C ILE A 147 -9.05 11.27 30.57
N ALA A 148 -7.89 11.63 31.11
CA ALA A 148 -7.61 11.58 32.55
C ALA A 148 -8.54 12.52 33.34
N ARG A 149 -8.78 13.74 32.84
CA ARG A 149 -9.76 14.66 33.43
C ARG A 149 -11.16 14.08 33.40
N ALA A 150 -11.57 13.45 32.30
CA ALA A 150 -12.87 12.78 32.22
C ALA A 150 -12.99 11.65 33.25
N GLN A 151 -11.96 10.80 33.39
CA GLN A 151 -11.93 9.72 34.38
C GLN A 151 -11.93 10.26 35.82
N TYR A 152 -11.25 11.37 36.08
CA TYR A 152 -11.26 12.05 37.37
C TYR A 152 -12.65 12.61 37.71
N GLU A 153 -13.29 13.31 36.76
CA GLU A 153 -14.65 13.84 36.95
C GLU A 153 -15.67 12.72 37.22
N ILE A 154 -15.55 11.57 36.52
CA ILE A 154 -16.36 10.37 36.82
C ILE A 154 -16.08 9.89 38.23
N SER A 155 -14.81 9.74 38.60
CA SER A 155 -14.43 9.30 39.95
C SER A 155 -14.98 10.23 41.04
N ARG A 156 -15.03 11.54 40.77
CA ARG A 156 -15.68 12.52 41.65
C ARG A 156 -17.19 12.33 41.72
N LEU A 157 -17.88 12.15 40.59
CA LEU A 157 -19.32 11.87 40.57
C LEU A 157 -19.69 10.58 41.33
N VAL A 158 -18.80 9.60 41.30
CA VAL A 158 -18.95 8.33 42.02
C VAL A 158 -18.81 8.51 43.53
N SER A 159 -17.94 9.42 43.97
CA SER A 159 -17.82 9.73 45.39
C SER A 159 -19.09 10.35 45.98
N THR A 160 -19.90 11.01 45.14
CA THR A 160 -21.20 11.56 45.51
C THR A 160 -22.36 10.58 45.30
N ALA A 161 -22.11 9.40 44.75
CA ALA A 161 -23.15 8.44 44.39
C ALA A 161 -23.64 7.68 45.63
N LEU A 162 -24.95 7.72 45.86
CA LEU A 162 -25.57 6.98 46.96
C LEU A 162 -25.79 5.53 46.52
N PRO A 163 -25.34 4.52 47.29
CA PRO A 163 -25.63 3.14 46.98
C PRO A 163 -27.14 2.92 47.04
N LEU A 164 -27.68 2.18 46.08
CA LEU A 164 -29.09 1.81 46.04
C LEU A 164 -29.35 0.73 47.10
N CYS A 165 -29.36 1.11 48.38
CA CYS A 165 -29.47 0.21 49.53
C CYS A 165 -30.90 -0.24 49.86
N ASP A 166 -31.91 0.31 49.17
CA ASP A 166 -33.30 0.00 49.48
C ASP A 166 -33.77 -1.33 48.88
N GLY A 167 -34.33 -2.19 49.74
CA GLY A 167 -34.84 -3.53 49.40
C GLY A 167 -35.88 -3.60 48.28
N ASN A 168 -36.42 -2.46 47.83
CA ASN A 168 -37.40 -2.35 46.75
C ASN A 168 -36.86 -2.69 45.35
N HIS A 169 -35.55 -2.55 45.13
CA HIS A 169 -34.90 -2.77 43.83
C HIS A 169 -34.06 -4.05 43.76
N ARG A 170 -34.07 -4.83 44.85
CA ARG A 170 -33.37 -6.12 44.96
C ARG A 170 -33.91 -7.16 43.99
N ARG A 171 -35.18 -7.06 43.60
CA ARG A 171 -35.81 -7.98 42.65
C ARG A 171 -35.32 -7.75 41.22
N GLU A 172 -35.25 -6.50 40.77
CA GLU A 172 -34.78 -6.14 39.43
C GLU A 172 -33.31 -6.51 39.23
N THR A 173 -32.47 -6.26 40.25
CA THR A 173 -31.06 -6.68 40.24
C THR A 173 -30.88 -8.20 40.29
N LEU A 174 -31.75 -8.92 41.00
CA LEU A 174 -31.75 -10.40 40.99
C LEU A 174 -32.17 -10.97 39.63
N VAL A 175 -33.20 -10.39 39.00
CA VAL A 175 -33.61 -10.77 37.64
C VAL A 175 -32.45 -10.54 36.67
N ALA A 176 -31.81 -9.37 36.72
CA ALA A 176 -30.67 -9.09 35.86
C ALA A 176 -29.48 -10.03 36.12
N ALA A 177 -29.19 -10.37 37.38
CA ALA A 177 -28.15 -11.33 37.74
C ALA A 177 -28.44 -12.73 37.18
N THR A 178 -29.70 -13.16 37.25
CA THR A 178 -30.16 -14.47 36.75
C THR A 178 -30.05 -14.54 35.24
N VAL A 179 -30.54 -13.50 34.54
CA VAL A 179 -30.48 -13.37 33.07
C VAL A 179 -29.03 -13.37 32.56
N LEU A 180 -28.11 -12.70 33.26
CA LEU A 180 -26.69 -12.64 32.89
C LEU A 180 -25.87 -13.85 33.39
N GLY A 181 -26.45 -14.74 34.18
CA GLY A 181 -25.76 -15.91 34.74
C GLY A 181 -24.65 -15.55 35.75
N VAL A 182 -24.76 -14.42 36.46
CA VAL A 182 -23.75 -13.96 37.42
C VAL A 182 -24.15 -14.26 38.87
N ARG A 183 -23.21 -14.78 39.67
CA ARG A 183 -23.45 -15.12 41.09
C ARG A 183 -23.72 -13.91 41.98
N LYS A 184 -23.09 -12.77 41.66
CA LYS A 184 -23.25 -11.51 42.39
C LYS A 184 -23.35 -10.38 41.38
N PHE A 185 -24.46 -9.65 41.43
CA PHE A 185 -24.65 -8.47 40.59
C PHE A 185 -23.77 -7.31 41.07
N TRP A 186 -23.36 -6.45 40.15
CA TRP A 186 -22.58 -5.26 40.46
C TRP A 186 -23.39 -4.28 41.32
N GLN A 187 -22.67 -3.46 42.08
CA GLN A 187 -23.30 -2.44 42.90
C GLN A 187 -23.95 -1.39 42.00
N VAL A 188 -25.24 -1.12 42.24
CA VAL A 188 -25.99 -0.06 41.57
C VAL A 188 -26.02 1.15 42.50
N SER A 189 -25.66 2.31 42.00
CA SER A 189 -25.70 3.58 42.73
C SER A 189 -26.51 4.61 41.96
N VAL A 190 -27.18 5.50 42.67
CA VAL A 190 -27.99 6.57 42.07
C VAL A 190 -27.23 7.88 42.08
N VAL A 191 -27.31 8.58 40.96
CA VAL A 191 -26.66 9.88 40.76
C VAL A 191 -27.64 10.82 40.09
N SER A 192 -27.85 11.99 40.69
CA SER A 192 -28.59 13.10 40.08
C SER A 192 -27.74 13.79 39.01
N ASN A 193 -28.38 14.36 37.99
CA ASN A 193 -27.71 15.01 36.83
C ASN A 193 -26.96 14.06 35.89
N LEU A 194 -27.37 12.80 35.82
CA LEU A 194 -26.84 11.84 34.87
C LEU A 194 -27.83 11.66 33.69
N ALA A 195 -27.34 11.84 32.47
CA ALA A 195 -28.19 11.82 31.27
C ALA A 195 -28.61 10.39 30.85
N SER A 196 -27.78 9.38 31.11
CA SER A 196 -28.12 7.98 30.85
C SER A 196 -27.46 7.07 31.89
N PRO A 197 -28.01 5.86 32.14
CA PRO A 197 -27.29 4.81 32.85
C PRO A 197 -25.88 4.60 32.26
N VAL A 198 -24.91 4.31 33.12
CA VAL A 198 -23.53 4.07 32.70
C VAL A 198 -22.81 3.10 33.64
N VAL A 199 -22.01 2.20 33.06
CA VAL A 199 -21.08 1.37 33.81
C VAL A 199 -19.72 2.03 33.91
N ILE A 200 -19.15 1.97 35.12
CA ILE A 200 -17.83 2.51 35.43
C ILE A 200 -16.95 1.45 36.09
N GLY A 201 -15.64 1.59 35.95
CA GLY A 201 -14.63 0.68 36.53
C GLY A 201 -14.19 -0.45 35.58
N THR A 202 -12.94 -0.89 35.72
CA THR A 202 -12.25 -1.77 34.75
C THR A 202 -11.95 -3.19 35.26
N TYR A 203 -12.26 -3.51 36.53
CA TYR A 203 -11.93 -4.81 37.14
C TYR A 203 -13.01 -5.30 38.13
N ARG A 204 -12.62 -5.79 39.32
CA ARG A 204 -13.51 -6.33 40.38
C ARG A 204 -14.41 -5.29 41.07
N GLY A 205 -14.26 -4.01 40.74
CA GLY A 205 -14.99 -2.89 41.35
C GLY A 205 -15.95 -2.17 40.41
N ALA A 206 -16.41 -2.81 39.32
CA ALA A 206 -17.35 -2.16 38.41
C ALA A 206 -18.66 -1.80 39.14
N ARG A 207 -19.19 -0.61 38.85
CA ARG A 207 -20.43 -0.08 39.42
C ARG A 207 -21.33 0.39 38.29
N ILE A 208 -22.63 0.22 38.48
CA ILE A 208 -23.65 0.72 37.55
C ILE A 208 -24.21 2.00 38.16
N LEU A 209 -24.02 3.12 37.47
CA LEU A 209 -24.62 4.39 37.86
C LEU A 209 -25.96 4.53 37.15
N MET A 210 -27.02 4.73 37.92
CA MET A 210 -28.36 4.91 37.42
C MET A 210 -28.84 6.33 37.73
N PRO A 211 -29.40 7.07 36.77
CA PRO A 211 -30.05 8.33 37.05
C PRO A 211 -31.24 8.16 37.99
N ASP A 212 -31.53 9.16 38.82
CA ASP A 212 -32.72 9.19 39.69
C ASP A 212 -34.03 9.07 38.91
N TRP A 213 -34.13 9.71 37.74
CA TRP A 213 -35.30 9.63 36.88
C TRP A 213 -35.59 8.22 36.35
N CYS A 214 -34.59 7.33 36.26
CA CYS A 214 -34.80 5.93 35.88
C CYS A 214 -35.65 5.20 36.93
N LEU A 215 -35.59 5.62 38.19
CA LEU A 215 -36.38 5.03 39.26
C LEU A 215 -37.82 5.56 39.28
N SER A 216 -37.99 6.86 38.99
CA SER A 216 -39.31 7.50 39.01
C SER A 216 -40.12 7.23 37.73
N THR A 217 -39.46 7.07 36.58
CA THR A 217 -40.13 7.08 35.27
C THR A 217 -40.28 5.69 34.66
N LEU A 218 -39.31 4.80 34.86
CA LEU A 218 -39.32 3.45 34.27
C LEU A 218 -40.06 2.46 35.17
N SER A 219 -40.86 1.57 34.58
CA SER A 219 -41.51 0.45 35.27
C SER A 219 -40.48 -0.61 35.71
N ARG A 220 -40.89 -1.55 36.60
CA ARG A 220 -40.00 -2.64 37.06
C ARG A 220 -39.40 -3.46 35.91
N LYS A 221 -40.20 -3.74 34.88
CA LYS A 221 -39.76 -4.51 33.70
C LYS A 221 -38.79 -3.72 32.84
N GLU A 222 -39.09 -2.44 32.59
CA GLU A 222 -38.22 -1.50 31.87
C GLU A 222 -36.86 -1.34 32.60
N ARG A 223 -36.87 -1.19 33.93
CA ARG A 223 -35.64 -1.13 34.75
C ARG A 223 -34.83 -2.41 34.67
N SER A 224 -35.48 -3.58 34.66
CA SER A 224 -34.78 -4.86 34.53
C SER A 224 -34.08 -4.99 33.17
N GLN A 225 -34.70 -4.51 32.08
CA GLN A 225 -34.08 -4.45 30.76
C GLN A 225 -32.85 -3.54 30.73
N VAL A 226 -32.94 -2.35 31.33
CA VAL A 226 -31.81 -1.42 31.46
C VAL A 226 -30.69 -2.04 32.29
N LEU A 227 -31.00 -2.68 33.42
CA LEU A 227 -30.01 -3.34 34.26
C LEU A 227 -29.34 -4.54 33.57
N VAL A 228 -30.06 -5.29 32.74
CA VAL A 228 -29.45 -6.37 31.93
C VAL A 228 -28.51 -5.78 30.88
N HIS A 229 -28.90 -4.69 30.22
CA HIS A 229 -28.04 -3.99 29.24
C HIS A 229 -26.75 -3.46 29.89
N GLU A 230 -26.87 -2.67 30.97
CA GLU A 230 -25.70 -2.17 31.70
C GLU A 230 -24.88 -3.32 32.33
N GLY A 231 -25.56 -4.33 32.87
CA GLY A 231 -24.88 -5.52 33.39
C GLY A 231 -24.09 -6.28 32.32
N ALA A 232 -24.54 -6.27 31.05
CA ALA A 232 -23.77 -6.85 29.94
C ALA A 232 -22.47 -6.09 29.67
N HIS A 233 -22.47 -4.75 29.75
CA HIS A 233 -21.25 -3.94 29.69
C HIS A 233 -20.29 -4.29 30.83
N ALA A 234 -20.81 -4.46 32.05
CA ALA A 234 -20.01 -4.84 33.22
C ALA A 234 -19.43 -6.26 33.09
N LEU A 235 -20.22 -7.22 32.59
CA LEU A 235 -19.80 -8.60 32.35
C LEU A 235 -18.65 -8.68 31.35
N ARG A 236 -18.76 -7.92 30.26
CA ARG A 236 -17.78 -7.89 29.15
C ARG A 236 -16.60 -6.97 29.39
N ARG A 237 -16.60 -6.20 30.49
CA ARG A 237 -15.57 -5.21 30.83
C ARG A 237 -15.41 -4.14 29.75
N ASP A 238 -16.52 -3.75 29.15
CA ASP A 238 -16.54 -2.76 28.09
C ASP A 238 -15.90 -1.40 28.46
N PRO A 239 -15.98 -0.90 29.72
CA PRO A 239 -15.27 0.32 30.10
C PRO A 239 -13.75 0.22 29.90
N ALA A 240 -13.15 -0.96 30.10
CA ALA A 240 -11.72 -1.17 29.87
C ALA A 240 -11.39 -1.17 28.37
N ALA A 241 -12.21 -1.83 27.56
CA ALA A 241 -12.05 -1.82 26.10
C ALA A 241 -12.24 -0.42 25.52
N LEU A 242 -13.18 0.36 26.06
CA LEU A 242 -13.40 1.75 25.66
C LEU A 242 -12.23 2.66 26.06
N LEU A 243 -11.67 2.50 27.26
CA LEU A 243 -10.48 3.25 27.68
C LEU A 243 -9.30 2.95 26.74
N LEU A 244 -9.10 1.68 26.37
CA LEU A 244 -8.08 1.28 25.40
C LEU A 244 -8.29 1.95 24.03
N GLN A 245 -9.52 1.91 23.52
CA GLN A 245 -9.90 2.57 22.26
C GLN A 245 -9.65 4.07 22.31
N GLN A 246 -9.97 4.74 23.43
CA GLN A 246 -9.74 6.16 23.63
C GLN A 246 -8.25 6.51 23.66
N ILE A 247 -7.41 5.67 24.30
CA ILE A 247 -5.95 5.85 24.30
C ILE A 247 -5.41 5.74 22.87
N VAL A 248 -5.84 4.74 22.09
CA VAL A 248 -5.42 4.59 20.68
C VAL A 248 -5.88 5.78 19.84
N CYS A 249 -7.14 6.22 19.98
CA CYS A 249 -7.64 7.41 19.30
C CYS A 249 -6.92 8.70 19.74
N ALA A 250 -6.41 8.78 20.98
CA ALA A 250 -5.59 9.89 21.45
C ALA A 250 -4.20 9.89 20.81
N MET A 251 -3.59 8.71 20.62
CA MET A 251 -2.31 8.56 19.92
C MET A 251 -2.43 8.86 18.41
N TYR A 252 -3.60 8.57 17.84
CA TYR A 252 -3.92 8.80 16.42
C TYR A 252 -5.01 9.86 16.25
N TRP A 253 -4.95 10.93 17.04
CA TRP A 253 -5.98 11.97 17.10
C TRP A 253 -6.30 12.60 15.73
N TRP A 254 -5.32 12.63 14.82
CA TRP A 254 -5.41 13.16 13.46
C TRP A 254 -5.89 12.13 12.40
N HIS A 255 -5.97 10.83 12.71
CA HIS A 255 -6.15 9.78 11.71
C HIS A 255 -7.62 9.35 11.52
N PRO A 256 -8.29 9.71 10.41
CA PRO A 256 -9.73 9.48 10.25
C PRO A 256 -10.15 8.01 10.22
N LEU A 257 -9.32 7.11 9.65
CA LEU A 257 -9.66 5.68 9.60
C LEU A 257 -9.62 5.00 10.97
N VAL A 258 -8.73 5.44 11.89
CA VAL A 258 -8.69 4.93 13.27
C VAL A 258 -9.99 5.32 13.97
N HIS A 259 -10.45 6.55 13.80
CA HIS A 259 -11.74 7.00 14.32
C HIS A 259 -12.93 6.26 13.68
N ALA A 260 -12.83 5.86 12.41
CA ALA A 260 -13.85 5.03 11.77
C ALA A 260 -13.90 3.60 12.34
N VAL A 261 -12.75 2.98 12.62
CA VAL A 261 -12.67 1.68 13.31
C VAL A 261 -13.24 1.80 14.73
N ASN A 262 -12.89 2.86 15.46
CA ASN A 262 -13.42 3.13 16.80
C ASN A 262 -14.96 3.26 16.80
N ARG A 263 -15.52 4.03 15.85
CA ARG A 263 -16.98 4.13 15.68
C ARG A 263 -17.63 2.78 15.42
N SER A 264 -17.00 1.96 14.57
CA SER A 264 -17.48 0.60 14.28
C SER A 264 -17.41 -0.32 15.50
N ALA A 265 -16.38 -0.19 16.34
CA ALA A 265 -16.23 -0.94 17.58
C ALA A 265 -17.30 -0.56 18.62
N ILE A 266 -17.57 0.73 18.76
CA ILE A 266 -18.64 1.26 19.61
C ILE A 266 -19.99 0.71 19.16
N GLN A 267 -20.30 0.78 17.86
CA GLN A 267 -21.55 0.26 17.33
C GLN A 267 -21.73 -1.24 17.61
N ALA A 268 -20.71 -2.06 17.30
CA ALA A 268 -20.77 -3.50 17.54
C ALA A 268 -20.87 -3.84 19.04
N ARG A 269 -20.33 -2.99 19.93
CA ARG A 269 -20.46 -3.16 21.38
C ARG A 269 -21.91 -3.02 21.84
N GLU A 270 -22.58 -1.94 21.42
CA GLU A 270 -23.97 -1.65 21.78
C GLU A 270 -24.89 -2.75 21.25
N GLU A 271 -24.72 -3.16 19.99
CA GLU A 271 -25.49 -4.25 19.37
C GLU A 271 -25.34 -5.59 20.14
N LEU A 272 -24.14 -5.90 20.63
CA LEU A 272 -23.92 -7.10 21.44
C LEU A 272 -24.56 -6.99 22.83
N CYS A 273 -24.60 -5.80 23.44
CA CYS A 273 -25.30 -5.60 24.73
C CYS A 273 -26.82 -5.67 24.56
N ASP A 274 -27.33 -5.15 23.44
CA ASP A 274 -28.74 -5.31 23.05
C ASP A 274 -29.11 -6.79 22.90
N ASN A 275 -28.23 -7.61 22.31
CA ASN A 275 -28.47 -9.05 22.17
C ASN A 275 -28.76 -9.73 23.53
N PHE A 276 -28.05 -9.37 24.61
CA PHE A 276 -28.30 -9.95 25.95
C PHE A 276 -29.73 -9.72 26.43
N VAL A 277 -30.28 -8.53 26.15
CA VAL A 277 -31.65 -8.20 26.50
C VAL A 277 -32.62 -8.97 25.60
N LEU A 278 -32.38 -8.98 24.29
CA LEU A 278 -33.25 -9.64 23.31
C LEU A 278 -33.38 -11.16 23.51
N PHE A 279 -32.40 -11.81 24.16
CA PHE A 279 -32.52 -13.24 24.51
C PHE A 279 -33.64 -13.54 25.53
N HIS A 280 -34.00 -12.56 26.36
CA HIS A 280 -34.89 -12.76 27.51
C HIS A 280 -36.10 -11.83 27.52
N PHE A 281 -36.11 -10.82 26.66
CA PHE A 281 -37.16 -9.82 26.58
C PHE A 281 -37.59 -9.60 25.12
N ASP A 282 -38.86 -9.24 24.95
CA ASP A 282 -39.44 -8.90 23.66
C ASP A 282 -38.80 -7.64 23.05
N SER A 283 -38.52 -7.69 21.75
CA SER A 283 -37.81 -6.64 21.01
C SER A 283 -38.60 -5.34 20.92
N GLN A 284 -39.93 -5.42 20.73
CA GLN A 284 -40.78 -4.23 20.64
C GLN A 284 -40.91 -3.52 21.98
N GLN A 285 -41.06 -4.28 23.06
CA GLN A 285 -41.08 -3.74 24.42
C GLN A 285 -39.75 -3.09 24.77
N TYR A 286 -38.63 -3.72 24.40
CA TYR A 286 -37.32 -3.15 24.65
C TYR A 286 -37.06 -1.86 23.84
N ALA A 287 -37.47 -1.81 22.57
CA ALA A 287 -37.38 -0.60 21.75
C ALA A 287 -38.14 0.59 22.37
N LYS A 288 -39.33 0.34 22.94
CA LYS A 288 -40.08 1.36 23.71
C LYS A 288 -39.31 1.84 24.93
N THR A 289 -38.67 0.93 25.66
CA THR A 289 -37.81 1.28 26.81
C THR A 289 -36.65 2.17 26.39
N LEU A 290 -35.97 1.85 25.28
CA LEU A 290 -34.87 2.67 24.76
C LEU A 290 -35.33 4.06 24.31
N LEU A 291 -36.48 4.16 23.64
CA LEU A 291 -37.07 5.44 23.27
C LEU A 291 -37.41 6.28 24.50
N LYS A 292 -37.96 5.67 25.55
CA LYS A 292 -38.27 6.34 26.81
C LYS A 292 -37.02 6.84 27.52
N VAL A 293 -35.98 5.99 27.62
CA VAL A 293 -34.66 6.37 28.15
C VAL A 293 -34.06 7.54 27.35
N ALA A 294 -34.10 7.48 26.02
CA ALA A 294 -33.61 8.56 25.16
C ALA A 294 -34.40 9.86 25.36
N SER A 295 -35.73 9.79 25.49
CA SER A 295 -36.58 10.96 25.71
C SER A 295 -36.29 11.67 27.05
N CYS A 296 -36.00 10.90 28.11
CA CYS A 296 -35.64 11.45 29.41
C CYS A 296 -34.22 12.03 29.44
N ALA A 297 -33.35 11.62 28.52
CA ALA A 297 -32.01 12.16 28.38
C ALA A 297 -31.99 13.53 27.66
N VAL A 298 -33.06 13.88 26.92
CA VAL A 298 -33.17 15.16 26.21
C VAL A 298 -33.24 16.31 27.22
N GLY A 299 -32.28 17.24 27.13
CA GLY A 299 -32.23 18.43 28.00
C GLY A 299 -31.34 18.28 29.23
N VAL A 300 -30.81 17.09 29.53
CA VAL A 300 -29.76 16.93 30.55
C VAL A 300 -28.43 17.41 29.96
N PRO A 301 -27.71 18.35 30.61
CA PRO A 301 -26.45 18.85 30.09
C PRO A 301 -25.43 17.71 29.98
N VAL A 302 -25.12 17.33 28.74
CA VAL A 302 -24.10 16.31 28.47
C VAL A 302 -22.74 16.95 28.61
N ASN A 303 -21.96 16.54 29.61
CA ASN A 303 -20.58 17.00 29.72
C ASN A 303 -19.81 16.50 28.49
N PRO A 304 -19.22 17.40 27.67
CA PRO A 304 -18.51 17.02 26.45
C PRO A 304 -17.35 16.03 26.70
N MET A 305 -16.86 15.96 27.94
CA MET A 305 -15.83 15.00 28.36
C MET A 305 -16.33 13.55 28.47
N PHE A 306 -17.66 13.33 28.52
CA PHE A 306 -18.28 11.99 28.59
C PHE A 306 -18.83 11.50 27.25
N VAL A 307 -18.61 12.26 26.17
CA VAL A 307 -19.18 11.99 24.81
C VAL A 307 -18.70 10.66 24.20
N GLY A 308 -17.64 10.04 24.74
CA GLY A 308 -17.21 8.69 24.36
C GLY A 308 -17.73 7.55 25.24
N MET A 309 -18.26 7.85 26.44
CA MET A 309 -18.74 6.88 27.44
C MET A 309 -20.26 6.87 27.60
N SER A 310 -20.92 7.89 27.06
CA SER A 310 -22.38 8.03 27.11
C SER A 310 -23.00 7.53 25.80
N ALA A 311 -24.06 6.74 25.93
CA ALA A 311 -24.85 6.16 24.83
C ALA A 311 -25.59 7.20 23.95
N ILE A 312 -25.37 8.51 24.15
CA ILE A 312 -26.27 9.59 23.72
C ILE A 312 -26.00 10.11 22.29
N ARG A 313 -25.07 9.55 21.51
CA ARG A 313 -24.84 10.02 20.12
C ARG A 313 -24.83 8.93 19.05
N TRP A 314 -25.65 7.89 19.18
CA TRP A 314 -26.02 7.07 18.02
C TRP A 314 -27.50 7.22 17.69
N PRO A 315 -27.90 7.31 16.41
CA PRO A 315 -29.31 7.37 16.04
C PRO A 315 -30.03 6.13 16.58
N LEU A 316 -30.92 6.36 17.55
CA LEU A 316 -31.86 5.38 18.08
C LEU A 316 -32.55 4.58 16.95
N GLU A 317 -32.75 5.22 15.80
CA GLU A 317 -33.23 4.62 14.57
C GLU A 317 -32.44 3.39 14.13
N GLU A 318 -31.11 3.45 14.05
CA GLU A 318 -30.29 2.31 13.61
C GLU A 318 -30.34 1.16 14.62
N ARG A 319 -30.38 1.48 15.92
CA ARG A 319 -30.55 0.46 16.98
C ARG A 319 -31.91 -0.22 16.89
N VAL A 320 -32.99 0.55 16.78
CA VAL A 320 -34.36 0.01 16.66
C VAL A 320 -34.52 -0.79 15.38
N ARG A 321 -34.03 -0.26 14.23
CA ARG A 321 -34.04 -0.97 12.94
C ARG A 321 -33.28 -2.28 13.01
N GLY A 322 -32.08 -2.28 13.62
CA GLY A 322 -31.28 -3.49 13.80
C GLY A 322 -31.92 -4.50 14.76
N MET A 323 -32.74 -4.09 15.73
CA MET A 323 -33.45 -5.03 16.62
C MET A 323 -34.66 -5.70 15.93
N LEU A 324 -35.23 -5.05 14.92
CA LEU A 324 -36.37 -5.55 14.16
C LEU A 324 -35.97 -6.39 12.93
N ASP A 325 -34.68 -6.51 12.63
CA ASP A 325 -34.17 -7.35 11.54
C ASP A 325 -34.23 -8.83 11.91
N GLU A 326 -35.10 -9.59 11.25
CA GLU A 326 -35.26 -11.04 11.44
C GLU A 326 -34.00 -11.85 11.08
N LYS A 327 -33.09 -11.30 10.27
CA LYS A 327 -31.83 -11.97 9.89
C LYS A 327 -30.72 -11.79 10.92
N ARG A 328 -30.99 -11.09 12.04
CA ARG A 328 -30.01 -10.83 13.09
C ARG A 328 -29.62 -12.11 13.83
N LEU A 329 -28.33 -12.39 13.86
CA LEU A 329 -27.78 -13.45 14.70
C LEU A 329 -27.66 -12.96 16.14
N LEU A 330 -28.53 -13.51 17.00
CA LEU A 330 -28.45 -13.31 18.44
C LEU A 330 -27.26 -14.12 18.97
N VAL A 331 -26.18 -13.42 19.31
CA VAL A 331 -25.01 -14.00 19.98
C VAL A 331 -24.73 -13.15 21.21
N ALA A 332 -24.74 -13.79 22.38
CA ALA A 332 -24.51 -13.13 23.67
C ALA A 332 -23.02 -13.06 24.02
N SER A 333 -22.20 -14.01 23.56
CA SER A 333 -20.78 -14.03 23.90
C SER A 333 -19.93 -14.41 22.71
N ILE A 334 -18.75 -13.80 22.66
CA ILE A 334 -17.78 -14.04 21.61
C ILE A 334 -16.97 -15.30 21.99
N PRO A 335 -16.91 -16.33 21.13
CA PRO A 335 -16.02 -17.46 21.36
C PRO A 335 -14.57 -16.99 21.44
N ARG A 336 -13.85 -17.35 22.51
CA ARG A 336 -12.46 -16.93 22.73
C ARG A 336 -11.54 -17.26 21.55
N ALA A 337 -11.82 -18.37 20.84
CA ALA A 337 -11.10 -18.77 19.64
C ALA A 337 -11.22 -17.76 18.49
N ILE A 338 -12.40 -17.15 18.30
CA ILE A 338 -12.64 -16.15 17.25
C ILE A 338 -11.93 -14.84 17.60
N SER A 339 -11.99 -14.42 18.86
CA SER A 339 -11.24 -13.25 19.34
C SER A 339 -9.73 -13.44 19.22
N LEU A 340 -9.21 -14.62 19.58
CA LEU A 340 -7.78 -14.95 19.37
C LEU A 340 -7.43 -14.98 17.89
N GLY A 341 -8.26 -15.58 17.04
CA GLY A 341 -8.02 -15.66 15.60
C GLY A 341 -7.93 -14.27 14.93
N ALA A 342 -8.81 -13.35 15.32
CA ALA A 342 -8.76 -11.96 14.83
C ALA A 342 -7.47 -11.25 15.29
N ILE A 343 -7.08 -11.42 16.55
CA ILE A 343 -5.84 -10.83 17.09
C ILE A 343 -4.62 -11.42 16.37
N VAL A 344 -4.56 -12.75 16.19
CA VAL A 344 -3.47 -13.42 15.46
C VAL A 344 -3.42 -12.98 14.01
N LEU A 345 -4.57 -12.82 13.34
CA LEU A 345 -4.64 -12.30 11.97
C LEU A 345 -3.99 -10.92 11.85
N PHE A 346 -4.33 -9.98 12.74
CA PHE A 346 -3.76 -8.63 12.70
C PHE A 346 -2.31 -8.60 13.18
N LEU A 347 -1.92 -9.44 14.14
CA LEU A 347 -0.52 -9.59 14.55
C LEU A 347 0.33 -10.16 13.42
N MET A 348 -0.16 -11.16 12.68
CA MET A 348 0.51 -11.68 11.48
C MET A 348 0.63 -10.61 10.39
N LEU A 349 -0.44 -9.81 10.17
CA LEU A 349 -0.38 -8.67 9.25
C LEU A 349 0.68 -7.65 9.68
N SER A 350 0.78 -7.37 10.98
CA SER A 350 1.77 -6.43 11.53
C SER A 350 3.20 -6.99 11.47
N GLY A 351 3.37 -8.29 11.73
CA GLY A 351 4.64 -9.00 11.64
C GLY A 351 5.14 -9.13 10.21
N LEU A 352 4.24 -9.23 9.23
CA LEU A 352 4.60 -9.18 7.81
C LEU A 352 5.17 -7.80 7.45
N VAL A 353 4.56 -6.71 7.90
CA VAL A 353 5.05 -5.35 7.61
C VAL A 353 6.35 -5.03 8.36
N MET A 354 6.50 -5.45 9.62
CA MET A 354 7.72 -5.23 10.41
C MET A 354 8.86 -6.21 10.06
N GLY A 355 8.54 -7.44 9.68
CA GLY A 355 9.50 -8.48 9.30
C GLY A 355 10.22 -8.17 8.00
N SER A 356 9.53 -7.50 7.05
CA SER A 356 10.15 -6.88 5.88
C SER A 356 11.23 -5.86 6.23
N GLY A 357 11.17 -5.25 7.42
CA GLY A 357 12.17 -4.28 7.89
C GLY A 357 13.42 -4.89 8.54
N LYS A 358 13.32 -6.09 9.16
CA LYS A 358 14.45 -6.74 9.85
C LYS A 358 15.34 -7.58 8.92
N SER A 359 14.79 -8.16 7.86
CA SER A 359 15.58 -8.99 6.92
C SER A 359 16.56 -8.19 6.06
N LEU A 360 16.48 -6.85 6.09
CA LEU A 360 17.42 -5.93 5.42
C LEU A 360 18.62 -5.52 6.30
N ALA A 361 18.65 -5.91 7.58
CA ALA A 361 19.65 -5.40 8.54
C ALA A 361 20.65 -6.45 9.06
N GLN A 362 20.45 -7.75 8.77
CA GLN A 362 21.29 -8.82 9.33
C GLN A 362 21.48 -9.97 8.35
N SER A 363 22.37 -9.79 7.37
CA SER A 363 23.07 -10.91 6.73
C SER A 363 24.56 -10.76 7.07
N PRO A 364 25.17 -11.73 7.77
CA PRO A 364 26.57 -11.66 8.14
C PRO A 364 27.44 -11.91 6.90
N LEU A 365 28.39 -11.01 6.65
CA LEU A 365 29.50 -11.25 5.73
C LEU A 365 30.19 -12.55 6.14
N GLY A 366 30.06 -13.59 5.32
CA GLY A 366 30.94 -14.75 5.39
C GLY A 366 32.30 -14.37 4.82
N THR A 367 33.30 -14.24 5.69
CA THR A 367 34.70 -14.21 5.31
C THR A 367 35.11 -15.60 4.81
N LEU A 368 35.58 -15.69 3.56
CA LEU A 368 36.29 -16.86 3.00
C LEU A 368 37.62 -16.39 2.38
N PRO A 369 38.62 -17.28 2.27
CA PRO A 369 40.03 -16.96 2.44
C PRO A 369 40.63 -16.27 1.22
N VAL A 370 41.53 -15.32 1.49
CA VAL A 370 42.34 -14.63 0.48
C VAL A 370 43.34 -15.64 -0.12
N LEU A 371 43.18 -15.95 -1.41
CA LEU A 371 44.25 -16.54 -2.21
C LEU A 371 45.19 -15.41 -2.67
N ASP A 372 46.44 -15.47 -2.22
CA ASP A 372 47.51 -14.55 -2.61
C ASP A 372 47.81 -14.67 -4.12
N LEU A 373 47.40 -13.68 -4.90
CA LEU A 373 47.89 -13.44 -6.25
C LEU A 373 48.61 -12.09 -6.27
N LYS A 374 49.96 -12.14 -6.25
CA LYS A 374 50.84 -10.99 -6.43
C LYS A 374 50.64 -10.38 -7.83
N LEU A 375 50.16 -9.14 -7.90
CA LEU A 375 50.29 -8.25 -9.06
C LEU A 375 51.39 -7.20 -8.81
N PRO A 376 52.04 -6.66 -9.86
CA PRO A 376 53.24 -5.84 -9.73
C PRO A 376 52.94 -4.45 -9.18
N GLN A 377 53.86 -3.92 -8.38
CA GLN A 377 53.82 -2.58 -7.81
C GLN A 377 54.13 -1.51 -8.88
N SER A 378 53.27 -0.50 -8.99
CA SER A 378 53.71 0.88 -9.25
C SER A 378 52.70 1.90 -8.71
N ALA A 379 53.17 2.59 -7.66
CA ALA A 379 52.88 3.89 -7.07
C ALA A 379 51.68 4.76 -7.54
N GLY A 380 51.02 5.36 -6.55
CA GLY A 380 50.34 6.65 -6.68
C GLY A 380 48.98 6.71 -5.99
N SER A 381 48.97 7.02 -4.70
CA SER A 381 47.77 7.18 -3.87
C SER A 381 46.93 8.40 -4.25
N ASP A 382 45.64 8.19 -4.50
CA ASP A 382 44.57 9.15 -4.20
C ASP A 382 43.27 8.38 -3.86
N VAL A 383 42.88 8.41 -2.58
CA VAL A 383 41.62 7.81 -2.10
C VAL A 383 40.51 8.84 -2.29
N ALA A 384 39.91 8.84 -3.48
CA ALA A 384 38.64 9.49 -3.72
C ALA A 384 37.53 8.74 -2.97
N THR A 385 36.68 9.49 -2.25
CA THR A 385 35.46 8.96 -1.64
C THR A 385 34.55 8.38 -2.73
N VAL A 386 34.46 7.05 -2.80
CA VAL A 386 33.60 6.35 -3.76
C VAL A 386 32.14 6.62 -3.40
N ARG A 387 31.57 7.68 -3.98
CA ARG A 387 30.11 7.87 -4.05
C ARG A 387 29.54 6.63 -4.74
N ARG A 388 28.60 5.93 -4.11
CA ARG A 388 27.80 4.91 -4.79
C ARG A 388 27.14 5.54 -6.02
N PRO A 389 27.28 4.98 -7.23
CA PRO A 389 26.67 5.54 -8.42
C PRO A 389 25.14 5.55 -8.24
N THR A 390 24.53 6.72 -8.36
CA THR A 390 23.07 6.87 -8.47
C THR A 390 22.69 6.75 -9.94
N TYR A 391 21.93 5.72 -10.28
CA TYR A 391 21.42 5.51 -11.65
C TYR A 391 20.12 6.31 -11.84
N PRO A 392 20.10 7.33 -12.72
CA PRO A 392 18.85 8.05 -13.02
C PRO A 392 17.80 7.12 -13.67
N PRO A 393 16.50 7.38 -13.50
CA PRO A 393 15.46 6.62 -14.20
C PRO A 393 15.62 6.73 -15.72
N GLY A 394 15.47 5.63 -16.44
CA GLY A 394 15.77 5.59 -17.86
C GLY A 394 15.89 4.18 -18.42
N ILE A 395 16.36 4.08 -19.66
CA ILE A 395 16.66 2.82 -20.33
C ILE A 395 18.16 2.60 -20.27
N TYR A 396 18.51 1.43 -19.77
CA TYR A 396 19.89 0.98 -19.65
C TYR A 396 20.11 -0.21 -20.57
N VAL A 397 21.34 -0.32 -21.07
CA VAL A 397 21.84 -1.50 -21.75
C VAL A 397 22.95 -2.08 -20.92
N THR A 398 22.95 -3.41 -20.82
CA THR A 398 24.02 -4.15 -20.14
C THR A 398 24.43 -5.39 -20.91
N ASP A 399 25.62 -5.91 -20.64
CA ASP A 399 26.00 -7.23 -21.12
C ASP A 399 25.11 -8.34 -20.52
N ARG A 400 25.22 -9.55 -21.07
CA ARG A 400 24.43 -10.72 -20.66
C ARG A 400 24.50 -11.05 -19.16
N ASP A 401 25.60 -10.71 -18.50
CA ASP A 401 25.84 -11.06 -17.10
C ASP A 401 25.56 -9.89 -16.13
N GLY A 402 25.41 -8.67 -16.65
CA GLY A 402 25.11 -7.45 -15.91
C GLY A 402 26.34 -6.59 -15.57
N ASN A 403 27.52 -6.87 -16.15
CA ASN A 403 28.77 -6.26 -15.69
C ASN A 403 29.04 -4.88 -16.33
N GLU A 404 28.76 -4.73 -17.62
CA GLU A 404 28.89 -3.47 -18.36
C GLU A 404 27.55 -2.76 -18.39
N LEU A 405 27.39 -1.60 -17.76
CA LEU A 405 26.10 -0.91 -17.66
C LEU A 405 26.17 0.48 -18.26
N HIS A 406 25.32 0.74 -19.26
CA HIS A 406 25.29 1.98 -20.03
C HIS A 406 23.89 2.59 -20.03
N LEU A 407 23.77 3.86 -19.67
CA LEU A 407 22.53 4.63 -19.82
C LEU A 407 22.36 5.02 -21.29
N VAL A 408 21.28 4.57 -21.92
CA VAL A 408 20.94 4.93 -23.31
C VAL A 408 20.13 6.22 -23.35
N VAL A 409 19.09 6.30 -22.52
CA VAL A 409 18.23 7.49 -22.43
C VAL A 409 17.74 7.69 -21.01
N SER A 410 17.90 8.90 -20.49
CA SER A 410 17.29 9.29 -19.21
C SER A 410 15.82 9.63 -19.42
N SER A 411 14.94 9.23 -18.51
CA SER A 411 13.51 9.56 -18.59
C SER A 411 13.28 11.07 -18.74
N PRO A 412 13.96 11.97 -17.98
CA PRO A 412 13.81 13.41 -18.15
C PRO A 412 14.17 13.93 -19.55
N ALA A 413 15.08 13.27 -20.29
CA ALA A 413 15.43 13.67 -21.65
C ALA A 413 14.27 13.50 -22.65
N THR A 414 13.25 12.70 -22.31
CA THR A 414 12.02 12.60 -23.10
C THR A 414 11.01 13.71 -22.79
N GLY A 415 11.20 14.46 -21.69
CA GLY A 415 10.19 15.34 -21.11
C GLY A 415 9.20 14.62 -20.18
N TYR A 416 9.36 13.30 -20.00
CA TYR A 416 8.51 12.43 -19.19
C TYR A 416 9.30 11.85 -18.01
N GLN A 417 8.62 11.21 -17.05
CA GLN A 417 9.23 10.82 -15.77
C GLN A 417 9.33 9.30 -15.58
N SER A 418 8.68 8.51 -16.44
CA SER A 418 8.63 7.05 -16.29
C SER A 418 8.64 6.39 -17.67
N SER A 419 9.73 5.69 -17.97
CA SER A 419 9.89 4.91 -19.20
C SER A 419 9.47 3.45 -19.01
N GLY A 420 8.99 2.80 -20.07
CA GLY A 420 8.45 1.45 -20.07
C GLY A 420 8.65 0.72 -21.41
N SER A 421 8.36 -0.58 -21.35
CA SER A 421 8.29 -1.53 -22.48
C SER A 421 9.32 -1.36 -23.62
N PRO A 422 10.64 -1.32 -23.35
CA PRO A 422 11.64 -1.18 -24.41
C PRO A 422 11.56 -2.35 -25.40
N CYS A 423 11.90 -2.10 -26.66
CA CYS A 423 11.95 -3.08 -27.74
C CYS A 423 13.03 -2.67 -28.75
N TRP A 424 13.98 -3.56 -29.04
CA TRP A 424 15.00 -3.34 -30.06
C TRP A 424 14.43 -3.44 -31.47
N SER A 425 14.97 -2.64 -32.38
CA SER A 425 14.85 -2.90 -33.81
C SER A 425 15.65 -4.17 -34.17
N HIS A 426 15.23 -4.88 -35.21
CA HIS A 426 15.84 -6.15 -35.63
C HIS A 426 17.29 -5.97 -36.12
N ASP A 427 17.66 -4.78 -36.58
CA ASP A 427 19.03 -4.43 -36.97
C ASP A 427 19.92 -4.01 -35.78
N GLY A 428 19.34 -3.88 -34.57
CA GLY A 428 20.07 -3.48 -33.36
C GLY A 428 20.47 -2.01 -33.30
N THR A 429 19.98 -1.17 -34.22
CA THR A 429 20.41 0.24 -34.30
C THR A 429 19.56 1.17 -33.44
N LYS A 430 18.32 0.78 -33.11
CA LYS A 430 17.33 1.62 -32.42
C LYS A 430 16.59 0.86 -31.30
N ILE A 431 16.08 1.60 -30.33
CA ILE A 431 15.15 1.09 -29.31
C ILE A 431 13.86 1.92 -29.35
N ALA A 432 12.71 1.26 -29.48
CA ALA A 432 11.41 1.87 -29.24
C ALA A 432 10.98 1.64 -27.79
N PHE A 433 10.33 2.61 -27.17
CA PHE A 433 9.86 2.53 -25.79
C PHE A 433 8.65 3.44 -25.55
N ASP A 434 7.93 3.23 -24.46
CA ASP A 434 6.87 4.14 -24.03
C ASP A 434 7.31 4.98 -22.83
N SER A 435 6.82 6.22 -22.72
CA SER A 435 7.12 7.09 -21.58
C SER A 435 5.90 7.90 -21.14
N ALA A 436 5.71 8.04 -19.82
CA ALA A 436 4.50 8.61 -19.21
C ALA A 436 4.78 9.79 -18.26
N LEU A 437 3.85 10.77 -18.28
CA LEU A 437 4.00 12.05 -17.59
C LEU A 437 3.40 11.89 -16.19
N ASN A 438 4.16 12.15 -15.14
CA ASN A 438 3.71 11.92 -13.76
C ASN A 438 3.17 10.49 -13.51
N GLY A 439 3.66 9.49 -14.26
CA GLY A 439 3.18 8.11 -14.18
C GLY A 439 1.78 7.85 -14.78
N GLU A 440 1.19 8.83 -15.49
CA GLU A 440 -0.13 8.71 -16.12
C GLU A 440 -0.04 8.00 -17.49
N TRP A 441 -0.01 6.67 -17.48
CA TRP A 441 0.16 5.84 -18.67
C TRP A 441 -0.92 6.02 -19.74
N THR A 442 -2.10 6.55 -19.39
CA THR A 442 -3.16 6.85 -20.36
C THR A 442 -2.77 7.95 -21.34
N LYS A 443 -1.76 8.76 -21.00
CA LYS A 443 -1.21 9.86 -21.81
C LYS A 443 0.23 9.57 -22.27
N ALA A 444 0.64 8.31 -22.26
CA ALA A 444 1.99 7.95 -22.67
C ALA A 444 2.18 8.17 -24.18
N HIS A 445 3.44 8.43 -24.52
CA HIS A 445 3.92 8.56 -25.89
C HIS A 445 4.90 7.43 -26.22
N VAL A 446 4.95 7.05 -27.49
CA VAL A 446 5.97 6.14 -28.02
C VAL A 446 7.15 6.96 -28.48
N PHE A 447 8.34 6.56 -28.05
CA PHE A 447 9.61 7.17 -28.41
C PHE A 447 10.49 6.15 -29.12
N VAL A 448 11.38 6.67 -29.99
CA VAL A 448 12.47 5.89 -30.57
C VAL A 448 13.78 6.59 -30.23
N VAL A 449 14.77 5.82 -29.80
CA VAL A 449 16.14 6.28 -29.56
C VAL A 449 17.12 5.54 -30.46
N ASP A 450 18.01 6.29 -31.08
CA ASP A 450 19.17 5.75 -31.80
C ASP A 450 20.22 5.26 -30.80
N VAL A 451 20.69 4.02 -30.96
CA VAL A 451 21.69 3.41 -30.05
C VAL A 451 23.08 3.40 -30.68
N THR A 452 23.16 3.41 -32.01
CA THR A 452 24.42 3.31 -32.75
C THR A 452 24.55 4.43 -33.78
N GLY A 453 25.79 4.68 -34.23
CA GLY A 453 26.06 5.65 -35.30
C GLY A 453 26.07 7.12 -34.85
N PRO A 454 26.14 8.07 -35.80
CA PRO A 454 26.31 9.50 -35.52
C PRO A 454 25.17 10.14 -34.73
N SER A 455 23.97 9.54 -34.78
CA SER A 455 22.77 9.99 -34.07
C SER A 455 22.55 9.28 -32.73
N ALA A 456 23.50 8.48 -32.24
CA ALA A 456 23.35 7.76 -30.97
C ALA A 456 22.94 8.69 -29.81
N GLY A 457 21.91 8.29 -29.07
CA GLY A 457 21.28 9.06 -28.00
C GLY A 457 20.18 10.04 -28.46
N GLN A 458 19.98 10.22 -29.77
CA GLN A 458 18.89 11.05 -30.29
C GLN A 458 17.55 10.37 -30.06
N VAL A 459 16.62 11.09 -29.44
CA VAL A 459 15.27 10.60 -29.11
C VAL A 459 14.24 11.33 -29.98
N VAL A 460 13.30 10.58 -30.54
CA VAL A 460 12.18 11.09 -31.35
C VAL A 460 10.87 10.68 -30.70
N ASP A 461 9.98 11.65 -30.48
CA ASP A 461 8.59 11.43 -30.04
C ASP A 461 7.72 11.08 -31.25
N LEU A 462 7.12 9.89 -31.25
CA LEU A 462 6.24 9.41 -32.32
C LEU A 462 4.75 9.64 -32.00
N GLY A 463 4.43 10.26 -30.86
CA GLY A 463 3.08 10.60 -30.41
C GLY A 463 2.45 9.57 -29.47
N CYS A 464 1.17 9.78 -29.14
CA CYS A 464 0.45 8.97 -28.14
C CYS A 464 0.46 7.46 -28.49
N GLY A 465 0.78 6.63 -27.49
CA GLY A 465 0.80 5.18 -27.58
C GLY A 465 1.62 4.51 -26.47
N LEU A 466 1.50 3.18 -26.40
CA LEU A 466 2.09 2.32 -25.38
C LEU A 466 2.57 1.00 -25.99
N ILE A 467 3.50 0.31 -25.33
CA ILE A 467 3.88 -1.08 -25.60
C ILE A 467 4.30 -1.25 -27.08
N PRO A 468 5.34 -0.52 -27.56
CA PRO A 468 5.76 -0.58 -28.95
C PRO A 468 6.40 -1.94 -29.28
N SER A 469 6.26 -2.37 -30.54
CA SER A 469 6.89 -3.57 -31.09
C SER A 469 7.33 -3.31 -32.53
N TRP A 470 8.60 -3.57 -32.83
CA TRP A 470 9.15 -3.40 -34.18
C TRP A 470 8.69 -4.50 -35.13
N SER A 471 8.42 -4.12 -36.37
CA SER A 471 8.32 -5.01 -37.51
C SER A 471 9.67 -5.68 -37.85
N PRO A 472 9.66 -6.88 -38.45
CA PRO A 472 10.86 -7.62 -38.82
C PRO A 472 11.73 -6.89 -39.85
N ASN A 473 11.14 -6.00 -40.66
CA ASN A 473 11.85 -5.19 -41.65
C ASN A 473 12.28 -3.80 -41.13
N ASN A 474 12.01 -3.48 -39.85
CA ASN A 474 12.30 -2.18 -39.23
C ASN A 474 11.60 -0.95 -39.85
N GLU A 475 10.55 -1.15 -40.65
CA GLU A 475 9.85 -0.03 -41.32
C GLU A 475 8.64 0.46 -40.52
N GLU A 476 8.03 -0.43 -39.75
CA GLU A 476 6.81 -0.16 -38.98
C GLU A 476 6.97 -0.51 -37.50
N ILE A 477 6.15 0.14 -36.67
CA ILE A 477 6.03 -0.09 -35.23
C ILE A 477 4.55 -0.32 -34.91
N ALA A 478 4.25 -1.45 -34.28
CA ALA A 478 2.95 -1.72 -33.69
C ALA A 478 2.92 -1.18 -32.26
N PHE A 479 1.82 -0.56 -31.88
CA PHE A 479 1.63 0.02 -30.55
C PHE A 479 0.17 -0.08 -30.12
N MET A 480 -0.07 0.17 -28.85
CA MET A 480 -1.38 0.15 -28.23
C MET A 480 -1.86 1.57 -27.92
N LEU A 481 -3.15 1.84 -28.17
CA LEU A 481 -3.83 3.04 -27.69
C LEU A 481 -4.78 2.71 -26.54
N HIS A 482 -4.64 3.45 -25.44
CA HIS A 482 -5.50 3.36 -24.26
C HIS A 482 -6.89 3.95 -24.53
N PRO A 483 -8.00 3.42 -23.96
CA PRO A 483 -9.35 3.98 -24.16
C PRO A 483 -9.48 5.47 -23.80
N ASN A 484 -8.75 5.90 -22.76
CA ASN A 484 -8.71 7.29 -22.30
C ASN A 484 -7.51 8.06 -22.87
N ASN A 485 -7.04 7.73 -24.09
CA ASN A 485 -5.94 8.46 -24.72
C ASN A 485 -6.36 9.93 -25.01
N PRO A 486 -5.42 10.88 -24.92
CA PRO A 486 -5.70 12.31 -25.11
C PRO A 486 -6.26 12.66 -26.49
N ASN A 487 -5.97 11.86 -27.51
CA ASN A 487 -6.43 12.08 -28.88
C ASN A 487 -7.87 11.58 -29.14
N GLN A 488 -8.49 10.90 -28.15
CA GLN A 488 -9.81 10.26 -28.28
C GLN A 488 -9.92 9.29 -29.46
N GLU A 489 -8.77 8.74 -29.90
CA GLU A 489 -8.71 7.72 -30.94
C GLU A 489 -9.24 6.39 -30.39
N ARG A 490 -9.82 5.54 -31.26
CA ARG A 490 -10.34 4.24 -30.82
C ARG A 490 -9.21 3.38 -30.24
N GLU A 491 -9.48 2.76 -29.10
CA GLU A 491 -8.56 1.83 -28.45
C GLU A 491 -8.26 0.60 -29.32
N GLY A 492 -7.14 -0.02 -29.02
CA GLY A 492 -6.71 -1.26 -29.65
C GLY A 492 -5.25 -1.19 -30.08
N ILE A 493 -4.90 -2.04 -31.04
CA ILE A 493 -3.57 -2.11 -31.64
C ILE A 493 -3.58 -1.29 -32.93
N TRP A 494 -2.59 -0.42 -33.01
CA TRP A 494 -2.31 0.47 -34.13
C TRP A 494 -0.91 0.18 -34.65
N ILE A 495 -0.68 0.55 -35.91
CA ILE A 495 0.64 0.53 -36.51
C ILE A 495 0.95 1.90 -37.11
N MET A 496 2.22 2.24 -37.14
CA MET A 496 2.75 3.43 -37.79
C MET A 496 4.09 3.10 -38.42
N LYS A 497 4.54 3.94 -39.35
CA LYS A 497 5.91 3.90 -39.83
C LYS A 497 6.88 4.28 -38.71
N ALA A 498 8.14 3.87 -38.84
CA ALA A 498 9.20 4.16 -37.87
C ALA A 498 9.44 5.68 -37.67
N ASP A 499 9.02 6.51 -38.63
CA ASP A 499 9.06 7.98 -38.55
C ASP A 499 7.82 8.60 -37.86
N GLY A 500 6.87 7.77 -37.39
CA GLY A 500 5.63 8.18 -36.73
C GLY A 500 4.47 8.49 -37.66
N THR A 501 4.67 8.47 -38.98
CA THR A 501 3.63 8.74 -39.98
C THR A 501 2.80 7.49 -40.30
N GLY A 502 1.71 7.65 -41.06
CA GLY A 502 0.92 6.51 -41.56
C GLY A 502 0.17 5.71 -40.48
N ARG A 503 -0.13 6.34 -39.34
CA ARG A 503 -0.88 5.73 -38.23
C ARG A 503 -2.21 5.12 -38.72
N ARG A 504 -2.40 3.82 -38.51
CA ARG A 504 -3.67 3.12 -38.79
C ARG A 504 -3.98 2.08 -37.73
N ARG A 505 -5.27 1.90 -37.43
CA ARG A 505 -5.74 0.85 -36.52
C ARG A 505 -5.71 -0.51 -37.20
N LEU A 506 -5.22 -1.52 -36.50
CA LEU A 506 -5.17 -2.89 -36.99
C LEU A 506 -6.25 -3.78 -36.34
N THR A 507 -6.39 -3.76 -35.01
CA THR A 507 -7.38 -4.61 -34.31
C THR A 507 -7.80 -4.02 -32.95
N ASP A 508 -8.83 -4.57 -32.33
CA ASP A 508 -9.30 -4.30 -30.96
C ASP A 508 -8.52 -5.00 -29.83
N GLY A 509 -7.39 -5.61 -30.18
CA GLY A 509 -6.54 -6.35 -29.25
C GLY A 509 -5.70 -5.48 -28.32
N ALA A 510 -4.84 -6.16 -27.57
CA ALA A 510 -3.85 -5.56 -26.70
C ALA A 510 -2.52 -6.31 -26.75
N MET A 511 -1.48 -5.66 -26.22
CA MET A 511 -0.12 -6.14 -25.99
C MET A 511 0.53 -6.75 -27.25
N PRO A 512 0.69 -5.95 -28.33
CA PRO A 512 1.23 -6.46 -29.58
C PRO A 512 2.69 -6.90 -29.41
N THR A 513 3.02 -8.03 -30.03
CA THR A 513 4.39 -8.47 -30.29
C THR A 513 4.49 -9.00 -31.72
N TRP A 514 5.40 -8.40 -32.50
CA TRP A 514 5.60 -8.76 -33.89
C TRP A 514 6.40 -10.06 -34.01
N SER A 515 5.99 -10.91 -34.94
CA SER A 515 6.75 -12.11 -35.28
C SER A 515 8.09 -11.72 -35.88
N PRO A 516 9.19 -12.39 -35.49
CA PRO A 516 10.52 -12.12 -36.03
C PRO A 516 10.68 -12.59 -37.49
N ARG A 517 9.73 -13.36 -38.02
CA ARG A 517 9.83 -13.95 -39.37
C ARG A 517 8.67 -13.66 -40.29
N ARG A 518 7.47 -13.46 -39.75
CA ARG A 518 6.23 -13.31 -40.50
C ARG A 518 5.67 -11.91 -40.30
N ASN A 519 4.92 -11.40 -41.27
CA ASN A 519 4.25 -10.10 -41.14
C ASN A 519 2.96 -10.21 -40.31
N GLU A 520 3.09 -10.70 -39.07
CA GLU A 520 1.98 -10.97 -38.16
C GLU A 520 2.30 -10.54 -36.73
N LEU A 521 1.25 -10.21 -35.96
CA LEU A 521 1.34 -9.88 -34.54
C LEU A 521 0.69 -10.97 -33.70
N ALA A 522 1.36 -11.40 -32.63
CA ALA A 522 0.70 -12.08 -31.53
C ALA A 522 0.14 -11.04 -30.54
N CYS A 523 -1.11 -11.25 -30.14
CA CYS A 523 -1.93 -10.30 -29.40
C CYS A 523 -2.77 -11.00 -28.33
N VAL A 524 -3.30 -10.22 -27.38
CA VAL A 524 -4.27 -10.69 -26.39
C VAL A 524 -5.62 -9.97 -26.52
N SER A 525 -6.71 -10.63 -26.10
CA SER A 525 -8.06 -10.06 -26.15
C SER A 525 -8.24 -8.97 -25.09
N GLY A 526 -8.15 -7.71 -25.52
CA GLY A 526 -8.52 -6.54 -24.72
C GLY A 526 -7.68 -6.30 -23.45
N TRP A 527 -8.19 -5.39 -22.62
CA TRP A 527 -7.51 -4.88 -21.42
C TRP A 527 -7.84 -5.66 -20.15
N SER A 528 -9.05 -6.23 -20.09
CA SER A 528 -9.56 -6.98 -18.96
C SER A 528 -9.20 -8.46 -19.07
N SER A 529 -9.13 -9.14 -17.91
CA SER A 529 -9.06 -10.60 -17.89
C SER A 529 -10.46 -11.20 -18.08
N PRO A 530 -10.60 -12.37 -18.74
CA PRO A 530 -9.55 -13.21 -19.34
C PRO A 530 -8.98 -12.64 -20.65
N ARG A 531 -7.71 -12.98 -20.93
CA ARG A 531 -6.94 -12.49 -22.08
C ARG A 531 -6.55 -13.65 -22.99
N ASP A 532 -7.41 -13.93 -23.96
CA ASP A 532 -7.24 -14.97 -24.98
C ASP A 532 -6.19 -14.56 -26.02
N ILE A 533 -5.44 -15.55 -26.51
CA ILE A 533 -4.31 -15.33 -27.42
C ILE A 533 -4.77 -15.47 -28.86
N PHE A 534 -4.39 -14.52 -29.71
CA PHE A 534 -4.66 -14.58 -31.15
C PHE A 534 -3.53 -13.97 -31.96
N LEU A 535 -3.47 -14.37 -33.24
CA LEU A 535 -2.59 -13.82 -34.25
C LEU A 535 -3.38 -12.88 -35.16
N VAL A 536 -2.72 -11.82 -35.64
CA VAL A 536 -3.26 -10.92 -36.65
C VAL A 536 -2.26 -10.76 -37.77
N ASP A 537 -2.69 -11.07 -38.97
CA ASP A 537 -1.96 -10.77 -40.20
C ASP A 537 -2.02 -9.25 -40.46
N VAL A 538 -0.86 -8.60 -40.64
CA VAL A 538 -0.76 -7.13 -40.69
C VAL A 538 -1.28 -6.55 -42.01
N ASP A 539 -1.18 -7.33 -43.09
CA ASP A 539 -1.58 -6.93 -44.44
C ASP A 539 -3.09 -7.03 -44.64
N THR A 540 -3.67 -8.15 -44.20
CA THR A 540 -5.10 -8.46 -44.37
C THR A 540 -5.96 -8.05 -43.18
N GLY A 541 -5.36 -7.88 -42.00
CA GLY A 541 -6.09 -7.71 -40.73
C GLY A 541 -6.80 -8.97 -40.26
N ALA A 542 -6.53 -10.13 -40.88
CA ALA A 542 -7.19 -11.38 -40.54
C ALA A 542 -6.79 -11.85 -39.13
N LYS A 543 -7.80 -12.09 -38.29
CA LYS A 543 -7.64 -12.53 -36.90
C LYS A 543 -7.80 -14.04 -36.79
N THR A 544 -6.79 -14.70 -36.24
CA THR A 544 -6.81 -16.14 -35.97
C THR A 544 -6.60 -16.40 -34.48
N TRP A 545 -7.64 -16.90 -33.80
CA TRP A 545 -7.51 -17.34 -32.41
C TRP A 545 -6.54 -18.50 -32.31
N LEU A 546 -5.55 -18.40 -31.41
CA LEU A 546 -4.55 -19.44 -31.25
C LEU A 546 -5.14 -20.67 -30.55
N PHE A 547 -6.09 -20.45 -29.64
CA PHE A 547 -6.81 -21.49 -28.90
C PHE A 547 -8.31 -21.19 -28.87
N PRO A 548 -9.16 -22.18 -28.55
CA PRO A 548 -10.56 -21.91 -28.21
C PRO A 548 -10.64 -20.86 -27.10
N VAL A 549 -11.51 -19.87 -27.30
CA VAL A 549 -11.73 -18.74 -26.36
C VAL A 549 -12.04 -19.28 -24.96
N GLY A 550 -11.36 -18.74 -23.95
CA GLY A 550 -11.47 -19.10 -22.54
C GLY A 550 -10.60 -20.29 -22.10
N ASN A 551 -9.96 -21.01 -23.03
CA ASN A 551 -9.18 -22.21 -22.69
C ASN A 551 -7.76 -21.85 -22.23
N VAL A 552 -7.02 -21.08 -23.04
CA VAL A 552 -5.62 -20.72 -22.79
C VAL A 552 -5.48 -19.20 -22.82
N THR A 553 -5.10 -18.62 -21.67
CA THR A 553 -5.09 -17.17 -21.47
C THR A 553 -3.78 -16.68 -20.87
N ALA A 554 -3.37 -15.48 -21.23
CA ALA A 554 -2.08 -14.90 -20.84
C ALA A 554 -2.18 -13.87 -19.71
N LYS A 555 -1.23 -13.93 -18.77
CA LYS A 555 -1.09 -12.99 -17.65
C LYS A 555 -0.32 -11.70 -18.03
N SER A 556 0.47 -11.74 -19.10
CA SER A 556 1.38 -10.66 -19.50
C SER A 556 1.56 -10.62 -21.01
N ARG A 557 2.40 -9.68 -21.50
CA ARG A 557 2.86 -9.62 -22.89
C ARG A 557 3.47 -10.96 -23.30
N LEU A 558 3.18 -11.36 -24.54
CA LEU A 558 3.75 -12.54 -25.18
C LEU A 558 5.16 -12.23 -25.69
N ALA A 559 5.99 -13.25 -25.85
CA ALA A 559 7.25 -13.13 -26.59
C ALA A 559 7.33 -14.20 -27.66
N TRP A 560 7.83 -13.82 -28.83
CA TRP A 560 8.12 -14.79 -29.89
C TRP A 560 9.40 -15.54 -29.60
N TRP A 561 9.39 -16.81 -29.97
CA TRP A 561 10.61 -17.57 -30.14
C TRP A 561 11.32 -17.14 -31.42
N PRO A 562 12.67 -17.18 -31.48
CA PRO A 562 13.42 -16.78 -32.68
C PRO A 562 13.08 -17.56 -33.95
N ASP A 563 12.41 -18.71 -33.82
CA ASP A 563 11.96 -19.50 -34.96
C ASP A 563 10.72 -18.92 -35.67
N GLY A 564 10.01 -17.97 -35.05
CA GLY A 564 8.77 -17.41 -35.58
C GLY A 564 7.58 -18.37 -35.64
N ASP A 565 7.72 -19.57 -35.06
CA ASP A 565 6.70 -20.64 -35.04
C ASP A 565 6.23 -20.96 -33.61
N HIS A 566 6.89 -20.39 -32.60
CA HIS A 566 6.49 -20.54 -31.20
C HIS A 566 6.37 -19.20 -30.47
N ILE A 567 5.49 -19.17 -29.46
CA ILE A 567 5.38 -18.06 -28.52
C ILE A 567 5.52 -18.54 -27.07
N VAL A 568 6.09 -17.69 -26.23
CA VAL A 568 6.27 -17.89 -24.79
C VAL A 568 5.41 -16.90 -24.03
N PHE A 569 4.70 -17.38 -23.02
CA PHE A 569 3.86 -16.53 -22.17
C PHE A 569 3.69 -17.11 -20.77
N ALA A 570 3.38 -16.23 -19.81
CA ALA A 570 2.95 -16.65 -18.48
C ALA A 570 1.44 -16.96 -18.51
N PRO A 571 1.00 -18.20 -18.19
CA PRO A 571 -0.42 -18.54 -18.18
C PRO A 571 -1.16 -17.84 -17.03
N MET A 572 -2.43 -17.48 -17.24
CA MET A 572 -3.28 -16.91 -16.18
C MET A 572 -3.63 -17.95 -15.10
N LYS A 573 -3.79 -19.21 -15.50
CA LYS A 573 -4.10 -20.36 -14.64
C LYS A 573 -3.05 -21.45 -14.87
N PRO A 574 -1.85 -21.36 -14.26
CA PRO A 574 -0.82 -22.38 -14.41
C PRO A 574 -1.30 -23.73 -13.85
N GLN A 575 -0.84 -24.84 -14.44
CA GLN A 575 -1.10 -26.17 -13.89
C GLN A 575 0.05 -26.54 -12.95
N GLY A 576 -0.23 -26.59 -11.64
CA GLY A 576 0.82 -26.84 -10.64
C GLY A 576 1.84 -25.70 -10.54
N ASN A 577 3.12 -26.02 -10.69
CA ASN A 577 4.26 -25.11 -10.44
C ASN A 577 4.88 -24.53 -11.74
N GLU A 578 4.13 -24.48 -12.83
CA GLU A 578 4.64 -24.02 -14.12
C GLU A 578 4.82 -22.49 -14.16
N MET A 579 5.94 -22.05 -14.72
CA MET A 579 6.28 -20.63 -14.85
C MET A 579 5.81 -20.03 -16.17
N PHE A 580 6.24 -20.63 -17.28
CA PHE A 580 5.93 -20.18 -18.63
C PHE A 580 5.44 -21.34 -19.49
N TRP A 581 4.56 -21.04 -20.44
CA TRP A 581 4.13 -21.96 -21.47
C TRP A 581 4.71 -21.55 -22.81
N ILE A 582 5.14 -22.55 -23.58
CA ILE A 582 5.51 -22.42 -24.99
C ILE A 582 4.39 -23.03 -25.80
N ALA A 583 3.85 -22.26 -26.74
CA ALA A 583 2.83 -22.72 -27.67
C ALA A 583 3.33 -22.64 -29.11
N SER A 584 3.04 -23.68 -29.89
CA SER A 584 3.22 -23.64 -31.35
C SER A 584 2.14 -22.77 -31.99
N THR A 585 2.55 -21.84 -32.85
CA THR A 585 1.66 -21.02 -33.68
C THR A 585 1.25 -21.74 -34.96
N VAL A 586 2.03 -22.75 -35.35
CA VAL A 586 1.83 -23.60 -36.54
C VAL A 586 1.30 -24.99 -36.17
N GLY A 587 0.71 -25.67 -37.15
CA GLY A 587 0.13 -27.01 -36.97
C GLY A 587 -1.28 -27.00 -36.37
N ALA A 588 -2.06 -28.06 -36.64
CA ALA A 588 -3.46 -28.14 -36.23
C ALA A 588 -3.63 -28.28 -34.70
N ASP A 589 -2.71 -28.98 -34.04
CA ASP A 589 -2.83 -29.33 -32.62
C ASP A 589 -2.26 -28.26 -31.66
N ARG A 590 -1.52 -27.26 -32.19
CA ARG A 590 -0.94 -26.12 -31.46
C ARG A 590 -0.44 -26.48 -30.06
N ALA A 591 0.44 -27.49 -30.02
CA ALA A 591 0.88 -28.12 -28.78
C ALA A 591 1.46 -27.11 -27.80
N ILE A 592 1.16 -27.31 -26.51
CA ILE A 592 1.70 -26.52 -25.40
C ILE A 592 2.72 -27.37 -24.64
N ARG A 593 3.85 -26.76 -24.31
CA ARG A 593 4.89 -27.32 -23.44
C ARG A 593 5.21 -26.34 -22.32
N THR A 594 5.62 -26.86 -21.17
CA THR A 594 5.90 -26.06 -19.97
C THR A 594 7.39 -25.76 -19.90
N LEU A 595 7.76 -24.53 -19.56
CA LEU A 595 9.14 -24.12 -19.32
C LEU A 595 9.29 -23.54 -17.92
N GLY A 596 10.22 -24.13 -17.16
CA GLY A 596 10.50 -23.76 -15.78
C GLY A 596 9.47 -24.29 -14.80
N LYS A 597 9.94 -24.78 -13.66
CA LYS A 597 9.11 -25.18 -12.52
C LYS A 597 9.51 -24.40 -11.29
N ILE A 598 8.53 -23.93 -10.53
CA ILE A 598 8.73 -23.41 -9.18
C ILE A 598 9.20 -24.59 -8.32
N THR A 599 10.48 -24.58 -7.95
CA THR A 599 11.14 -25.66 -7.21
C THR A 599 10.71 -25.73 -5.74
N GLU A 600 10.02 -24.71 -5.21
CA GLU A 600 9.52 -24.68 -3.84
C GLU A 600 8.00 -24.39 -3.78
N PRO A 601 7.16 -25.29 -3.23
CA PRO A 601 5.70 -25.10 -3.10
C PRO A 601 5.27 -23.84 -2.31
N ASN A 602 6.20 -23.26 -1.54
CA ASN A 602 6.02 -22.04 -0.74
C ASN A 602 6.94 -20.89 -1.21
N SER A 603 7.46 -20.96 -2.44
CA SER A 603 8.38 -19.94 -2.95
C SER A 603 7.74 -18.54 -2.87
N PRO A 604 8.45 -17.53 -2.34
CA PRO A 604 7.95 -16.16 -2.27
C PRO A 604 7.74 -15.54 -3.67
N ILE A 605 8.10 -16.23 -4.74
CA ILE A 605 8.01 -15.73 -6.11
C ILE A 605 6.55 -15.77 -6.59
N THR A 606 5.93 -14.61 -6.83
CA THR A 606 4.51 -14.55 -7.23
C THR A 606 4.19 -13.77 -8.49
N ASN A 607 5.16 -13.06 -9.06
CA ASN A 607 4.94 -12.34 -10.29
C ASN A 607 6.17 -12.44 -11.18
N TRP A 608 6.00 -13.17 -12.27
CA TRP A 608 6.96 -13.33 -13.33
C TRP A 608 6.51 -12.34 -14.41
N GLY A 609 7.33 -11.32 -14.66
CA GLY A 609 6.97 -10.30 -15.66
C GLY A 609 7.18 -10.80 -17.09
N TYR A 610 7.18 -9.87 -18.04
CA TYR A 610 7.31 -10.10 -19.47
C TYR A 610 8.55 -10.96 -19.79
N PRO A 611 8.41 -12.25 -20.15
CA PRO A 611 9.55 -13.04 -20.58
C PRO A 611 10.00 -12.55 -21.96
N THR A 612 11.29 -12.63 -22.23
CA THR A 612 11.85 -12.48 -23.57
C THR A 612 12.81 -13.62 -23.82
N VAL A 613 12.85 -14.11 -25.05
CA VAL A 613 13.70 -15.23 -25.47
C VAL A 613 14.99 -14.67 -26.05
N SER A 614 16.13 -15.28 -25.72
CA SER A 614 17.41 -14.94 -26.34
C SER A 614 17.37 -15.21 -27.85
N PRO A 615 18.12 -14.48 -28.70
CA PRO A 615 18.12 -14.67 -30.14
C PRO A 615 18.53 -16.09 -30.58
N ASP A 616 19.33 -16.79 -29.76
CA ASP A 616 19.73 -18.18 -29.99
C ASP A 616 18.72 -19.22 -29.48
N GLY A 617 17.65 -18.79 -28.80
CA GLY A 617 16.59 -19.67 -28.27
C GLY A 617 17.01 -20.52 -27.07
N LYS A 618 18.12 -20.22 -26.40
CA LYS A 618 18.63 -21.05 -25.29
C LYS A 618 18.24 -20.54 -23.91
N GLU A 619 17.91 -19.27 -23.77
CA GLU A 619 17.62 -18.64 -22.48
C GLU A 619 16.38 -17.74 -22.56
N LEU A 620 15.68 -17.63 -21.44
CA LEU A 620 14.69 -16.59 -21.19
C LEU A 620 15.28 -15.59 -20.20
N VAL A 621 15.01 -14.29 -20.38
CA VAL A 621 15.18 -13.30 -19.29
C VAL A 621 13.83 -12.69 -18.92
N PHE A 622 13.62 -12.48 -17.63
CA PHE A 622 12.39 -11.93 -17.09
C PHE A 622 12.66 -11.26 -15.74
N PRO A 623 11.83 -10.30 -15.32
CA PRO A 623 11.92 -9.75 -13.98
C PRO A 623 11.26 -10.72 -12.99
N LEU A 624 12.02 -11.07 -11.96
CA LEU A 624 11.59 -11.87 -10.84
C LEU A 624 11.17 -10.96 -9.69
N PHE A 625 9.93 -11.12 -9.23
CA PHE A 625 9.44 -10.49 -8.00
C PHE A 625 9.37 -11.50 -6.86
N SER A 626 10.14 -11.25 -5.80
CA SER A 626 10.06 -12.00 -4.56
C SER A 626 9.14 -11.30 -3.55
N LYS A 627 8.24 -12.04 -2.90
CA LYS A 627 7.46 -11.55 -1.75
C LYS A 627 8.32 -11.16 -0.56
N THR A 628 9.55 -11.66 -0.47
CA THR A 628 10.46 -11.45 0.66
C THR A 628 11.57 -10.44 0.38
N ALA A 629 11.83 -10.12 -0.89
CA ALA A 629 12.82 -9.11 -1.28
C ALA A 629 12.13 -7.92 -1.97
N PRO A 630 12.35 -6.68 -1.54
CA PRO A 630 11.71 -5.50 -2.13
C PRO A 630 12.25 -5.16 -3.53
N LEU A 631 13.34 -5.80 -3.95
CA LEU A 631 14.01 -5.53 -5.21
C LEU A 631 13.50 -6.48 -6.28
N LYS A 632 13.22 -5.93 -7.47
CA LYS A 632 13.09 -6.78 -8.66
C LYS A 632 14.50 -7.21 -9.03
N SER A 633 14.66 -8.47 -9.40
CA SER A 633 15.89 -8.94 -10.02
C SER A 633 15.59 -9.34 -11.44
N LEU A 634 16.52 -9.09 -12.37
CA LEU A 634 16.46 -9.77 -13.65
C LEU A 634 16.97 -11.19 -13.44
N CYS A 635 16.23 -12.17 -13.93
CA CYS A 635 16.63 -13.57 -13.87
C CYS A 635 16.67 -14.14 -15.28
N ARG A 636 17.71 -14.93 -15.54
CA ARG A 636 17.84 -15.78 -16.71
C ARG A 636 17.40 -17.20 -16.38
N LEU A 637 16.82 -17.88 -17.33
CA LEU A 637 16.42 -19.27 -17.21
C LEU A 637 16.81 -20.00 -18.47
N SER A 638 17.65 -21.03 -18.34
CA SER A 638 17.94 -21.94 -19.44
C SER A 638 16.68 -22.71 -19.82
N VAL A 639 16.51 -22.91 -21.12
CA VAL A 639 15.38 -23.64 -21.72
C VAL A 639 15.51 -25.15 -21.48
N GLU A 640 16.70 -25.64 -21.09
CA GLU A 640 16.94 -27.05 -20.83
C GLU A 640 16.07 -27.59 -19.67
N PRO A 641 15.52 -28.81 -19.79
CA PRO A 641 14.69 -29.40 -18.75
C PRO A 641 15.39 -29.46 -17.39
N GLY A 642 14.71 -29.02 -16.33
CA GLY A 642 15.24 -29.05 -14.96
C GLY A 642 16.09 -27.84 -14.56
N SER A 643 16.31 -26.88 -15.47
CA SER A 643 17.00 -25.63 -15.18
C SER A 643 16.27 -24.79 -14.13
N SER A 644 17.02 -24.16 -13.23
CA SER A 644 16.52 -23.19 -12.27
C SER A 644 16.91 -21.77 -12.70
N PRO A 645 16.09 -20.75 -12.39
CA PRO A 645 16.44 -19.37 -12.69
C PRO A 645 17.75 -18.92 -12.01
N VAL A 646 18.59 -18.20 -12.74
CA VAL A 646 19.84 -17.59 -12.27
C VAL A 646 19.67 -16.07 -12.30
N THR A 647 20.03 -15.39 -11.22
CA THR A 647 19.97 -13.92 -11.14
C THR A 647 21.06 -13.28 -11.99
N VAL A 648 20.71 -12.26 -12.78
CA VAL A 648 21.66 -11.40 -13.49
C VAL A 648 22.30 -10.45 -12.48
N ALA A 649 23.63 -10.38 -12.47
CA ALA A 649 24.41 -9.66 -11.47
C ALA A 649 24.45 -8.15 -11.78
N LEU A 650 23.29 -7.49 -11.72
CA LEU A 650 23.22 -6.03 -11.80
C LEU A 650 23.80 -5.38 -10.54
N SER A 651 24.34 -4.17 -10.68
CA SER A 651 24.78 -3.34 -9.56
C SER A 651 23.70 -3.27 -8.46
N GLU A 652 24.08 -3.45 -7.19
CA GLU A 652 23.18 -3.38 -6.03
C GLU A 652 22.45 -2.02 -5.92
N ALA A 653 22.93 -0.99 -6.60
CA ALA A 653 22.29 0.32 -6.67
C ALA A 653 21.11 0.39 -7.66
N ILE A 654 20.93 -0.62 -8.54
CA ILE A 654 19.72 -0.78 -9.37
C ILE A 654 18.70 -1.59 -8.57
N THR A 655 17.65 -0.93 -8.08
CA THR A 655 16.71 -1.53 -7.13
C THR A 655 15.43 -2.09 -7.74
N SER A 656 15.09 -1.69 -8.97
CA SER A 656 13.88 -2.16 -9.66
C SER A 656 14.07 -2.23 -11.19
N PRO A 657 14.99 -3.07 -11.68
CA PRO A 657 15.09 -3.35 -13.10
C PRO A 657 13.79 -3.98 -13.60
N GLY A 658 13.29 -3.52 -14.74
CA GLY A 658 12.05 -4.00 -15.33
C GLY A 658 12.17 -4.25 -16.83
N ASN A 659 11.22 -5.02 -17.36
CA ASN A 659 10.99 -5.21 -18.80
C ASN A 659 12.27 -5.46 -19.62
N PRO A 660 13.08 -6.49 -19.26
CA PRO A 660 14.29 -6.79 -20.01
C PRO A 660 13.94 -7.25 -21.43
N VAL A 661 14.75 -6.82 -22.39
CA VAL A 661 14.69 -7.26 -23.80
C VAL A 661 16.09 -7.55 -24.31
N TRP A 662 16.24 -8.66 -25.03
CA TRP A 662 17.50 -8.98 -25.69
C TRP A 662 17.76 -8.06 -26.87
N ALA A 663 19.00 -7.62 -27.01
CA ALA A 663 19.49 -7.09 -28.26
C ALA A 663 19.60 -8.22 -29.30
N PRO A 664 19.48 -7.92 -30.61
CA PRO A 664 19.58 -8.92 -31.67
C PRO A 664 20.92 -9.68 -31.71
N ASP A 665 21.98 -9.09 -31.15
CA ASP A 665 23.31 -9.71 -31.05
C ASP A 665 23.40 -10.86 -30.03
N GLY A 666 22.41 -10.98 -29.14
CA GLY A 666 22.37 -11.99 -28.07
C GLY A 666 23.43 -11.80 -26.97
N GLN A 667 24.15 -10.68 -26.97
CA GLN A 667 25.16 -10.34 -25.97
C GLN A 667 24.68 -9.24 -25.02
N HIS A 668 23.75 -8.40 -25.46
CA HIS A 668 23.27 -7.28 -24.67
C HIS A 668 21.79 -7.39 -24.28
N LEU A 669 21.46 -6.76 -23.15
CA LEU A 669 20.14 -6.66 -22.56
C LEU A 669 19.78 -5.19 -22.35
N ALA A 670 18.67 -4.74 -22.93
CA ALA A 670 18.09 -3.45 -22.55
C ALA A 670 17.01 -3.66 -21.47
N PHE A 671 16.94 -2.77 -20.50
CA PHE A 671 15.94 -2.82 -19.42
C PHE A 671 15.68 -1.42 -18.86
N ILE A 672 14.58 -1.28 -18.11
CA ILE A 672 14.22 -0.01 -17.48
C ILE A 672 14.73 0.05 -16.04
N VAL A 673 15.19 1.23 -15.64
CA VAL A 673 15.39 1.63 -14.24
C VAL A 673 14.38 2.73 -13.93
N GLN A 674 13.63 2.57 -12.85
CA GLN A 674 12.55 3.49 -12.43
C GLN A 674 12.92 4.28 -11.19
#